data_AF-A0A1G1BTI8-F1
#
_entry.id   AF-A0A1G1BTI8-F1
#
_cell.length_a   1.000
_cell.length_b   1.000
_cell.length_c   1.000
_cell.angle_alpha   90.00
_cell.angle_beta   90.00
_cell.angle_gamma   90.00
#
_symmetry.space_group_name_H-M   'P 1'
#
loop_
_entity.id
_entity.type
_entity.pdbx_description
1 polymer ?
#
loop_
_entity_poly.entity_id
_entity_poly.type
_entity_poly.pdbx_seq_one_letter_code
_entity_poly.pdbx_strand_id
1 'polypeptide(L)'
;MSLTVPVLTLSVAVSLAFPLRGTAQGWEKDGDSFVLRRGENQVEFRTPGTLRSGRAGGPQVSTAFFLWHDAWIYERLDGGKVQSGPEIGADGVLRQAGLWGTRGAAPALKYSLALEPAAGGVVVRLELEKTGELKLMRGIWCVHSMDRKAFSAGQRIYARPLAHGALTRAFEGVCDAVLVELARGPALVLAGDGFREARTRGNETSQVVEMNLLPKDFAVGEKAATVLNVGFDTMPEEFPGEVKPQREALALAAVTPETATVPKYGKLELTVDLRATWDNPYDPDDIRLDAAVTTASGRTYSQPGFFMVEQTCDVRDGVEVMTPNGHGRWCVRLAAVEEGPLQVKLTAKDRTGSVSRDVGPFTVTPSTLHGFLRRSPVDPHYLRFDNGEGFFPIGHNLPIYHASGQRGDEAIRKMAANGENYNRWWMSAASLGIEWEDKLGWYRQAESARLDNLLALAEELDFYYMLCMDTHQDFRQGGWKANPFNQVNGGPCAEVKDWFTNDSAKQFYRKRLRYTVARWAWSPNVLCWEFGNEMEGWDKTDEAVKIQWHAEMAPYLADLDPYRHLVTTSWWSKTGPEACWQIPAMDIVQTHCYTNNDANVGAQVRNYCLTQWNGFTKPHIFGEFGIRSHESTEDKDPKGWGLHNAYWANMCSGGCGIAVPWWHENYIEPLNLYFHFQAIANFVKGLPFGTATWEQVSVARPEYVTPPAAPIVRDLVVVPSAGWGKTTVTEFRVQPDGTVNNPDSVNGILQGQGHADIKSPPTFVVDFPVPGKFIVSVGRVSNSGLLRIWVDETQVLEREFPCGEKIGKEWVYRPEWTLWESVYDEKVAVDVPAGQHRIRLDNDGKDWIRVKRYVFTGCQVIDRPLLLTAAIRAPEVAIVWLQNEESCWFNHKAGTVAVVPPARVTLDGFEAGEYQVEWWDTWLGKPLRTETVRTEANRLALLPGELATDTAAKITRRK
;
A
#
# COMPACT_ATOMS: atom_id res chain seq x y z
N MET A 1 -33.01 38.42 -6.29
CA MET A 1 -33.38 38.41 -7.71
C MET A 1 -32.97 37.07 -8.28
N SER A 2 -33.92 36.15 -8.43
CA SER A 2 -33.70 34.83 -9.02
C SER A 2 -33.56 34.96 -10.54
N LEU A 3 -32.46 34.45 -11.08
CA LEU A 3 -32.33 34.15 -12.51
C LEU A 3 -32.28 32.63 -12.64
N THR A 4 -33.46 32.06 -12.89
CA THR A 4 -33.69 30.69 -13.31
C THR A 4 -33.28 30.55 -14.77
N VAL A 5 -32.27 29.72 -15.04
CA VAL A 5 -31.94 29.26 -16.40
C VAL A 5 -32.54 27.86 -16.57
N PRO A 6 -33.39 27.61 -17.59
CA PRO A 6 -34.02 26.30 -17.77
C PRO A 6 -33.04 25.34 -18.46
N VAL A 7 -32.84 24.17 -17.86
CA VAL A 7 -32.18 23.02 -18.50
C VAL A 7 -33.18 22.42 -19.49
N LEU A 8 -32.97 22.64 -20.78
CA LEU A 8 -33.68 21.95 -21.86
C LEU A 8 -33.02 20.59 -22.09
N THR A 9 -33.69 19.52 -21.68
CA THR A 9 -33.42 18.14 -22.11
C THR A 9 -33.84 18.00 -23.56
N LEU A 10 -32.88 18.07 -24.49
CA LEU A 10 -33.13 17.84 -25.92
C LEU A 10 -33.02 16.34 -26.21
N SER A 11 -34.11 15.61 -26.03
CA SER A 11 -34.27 14.26 -26.57
C SER A 11 -34.55 14.36 -28.07
N VAL A 12 -33.49 14.38 -28.89
CA VAL A 12 -33.63 14.29 -30.35
C VAL A 12 -33.83 12.83 -30.73
N ALA A 13 -35.09 12.42 -30.85
CA ALA A 13 -35.47 11.20 -31.53
C ALA A 13 -35.27 11.39 -33.04
N VAL A 14 -34.13 10.95 -33.58
CA VAL A 14 -33.98 10.81 -35.03
C VAL A 14 -34.73 9.56 -35.47
N SER A 15 -35.94 9.77 -36.01
CA SER A 15 -36.68 8.74 -36.73
C SER A 15 -35.96 8.40 -38.04
N LEU A 16 -35.07 7.41 -38.01
CA LEU A 16 -34.63 6.71 -39.20
C LEU A 16 -35.70 5.69 -39.58
N ALA A 17 -36.34 5.92 -40.72
CA ALA A 17 -37.26 4.97 -41.34
C ALA A 17 -36.49 3.69 -41.71
N PHE A 18 -36.69 2.62 -40.95
CA PHE A 18 -36.17 1.29 -41.26
C PHE A 18 -37.02 0.61 -42.36
N PRO A 19 -36.40 -0.12 -43.29
CA PRO A 19 -37.11 -1.02 -44.17
C PRO A 19 -37.69 -2.19 -43.35
N LEU A 20 -38.88 -2.62 -43.78
CA LEU A 20 -39.70 -3.76 -43.36
C LEU A 20 -39.04 -4.78 -42.42
N ARG A 21 -39.70 -4.98 -41.27
CA ARG A 21 -39.49 -6.03 -40.25
C ARG A 21 -39.18 -7.39 -40.88
N GLY A 22 -37.93 -7.84 -40.75
CA GLY A 22 -37.61 -9.26 -40.72
C GLY A 22 -38.10 -9.84 -39.39
N THR A 23 -38.89 -10.90 -39.43
CA THR A 23 -39.26 -11.69 -38.26
C THR A 23 -38.00 -12.15 -37.53
N ALA A 24 -37.82 -11.78 -36.26
CA ALA A 24 -36.76 -12.37 -35.45
C ALA A 24 -36.95 -13.91 -35.46
N GLN A 25 -36.00 -14.66 -36.03
CA GLN A 25 -36.02 -16.11 -35.93
C GLN A 25 -35.97 -16.49 -34.45
N GLY A 26 -36.93 -17.31 -34.00
CA GLY A 26 -36.99 -17.83 -32.64
C GLY A 26 -35.99 -18.97 -32.41
N TRP A 27 -36.00 -19.53 -31.20
CA TRP A 27 -35.22 -20.73 -30.89
C TRP A 27 -35.74 -21.93 -31.69
N GLU A 28 -34.82 -22.75 -32.21
CA GLU A 28 -35.11 -24.00 -32.90
C GLU A 28 -34.41 -25.14 -32.17
N LYS A 29 -35.10 -26.26 -31.95
CA LYS A 29 -34.47 -27.46 -31.37
C LYS A 29 -33.61 -28.16 -32.43
N ASP A 30 -32.36 -28.46 -32.09
CA ASP A 30 -31.37 -29.12 -32.96
C ASP A 30 -30.65 -30.22 -32.16
N GLY A 31 -31.10 -31.46 -32.35
CA GLY A 31 -30.68 -32.60 -31.52
C GLY A 31 -30.97 -32.37 -30.03
N ASP A 32 -29.90 -32.40 -29.22
CA ASP A 32 -29.91 -32.15 -27.77
C ASP A 32 -29.65 -30.68 -27.41
N SER A 33 -29.67 -29.78 -28.39
CA SER A 33 -29.42 -28.35 -28.24
C SER A 33 -30.57 -27.49 -28.76
N PHE A 34 -30.53 -26.20 -28.47
CA PHE A 34 -31.43 -25.20 -29.03
C PHE A 34 -30.58 -24.13 -29.72
N VAL A 35 -30.92 -23.77 -30.96
CA VAL A 35 -30.13 -22.86 -31.78
C VAL A 35 -30.97 -21.65 -32.16
N LEU A 36 -30.38 -20.47 -32.00
CA LEU A 36 -30.90 -19.18 -32.44
C LEU A 36 -30.01 -18.65 -33.58
N ARG A 37 -30.53 -18.63 -34.81
CA ARG A 37 -29.78 -18.22 -36.00
C ARG A 37 -29.92 -16.70 -36.26
N ARG A 38 -28.83 -16.06 -36.68
CA ARG A 38 -28.70 -14.62 -36.99
C ARG A 38 -27.79 -14.45 -38.20
N GLY A 39 -28.32 -14.69 -39.40
CA GLY A 39 -27.54 -14.70 -40.63
C GLY A 39 -26.51 -15.83 -40.62
N GLU A 40 -25.22 -15.51 -40.79
CA GLU A 40 -24.12 -16.49 -40.67
C GLU A 40 -23.72 -16.80 -39.21
N ASN A 41 -24.25 -16.04 -38.26
CA ASN A 41 -23.97 -16.20 -36.84
C ASN A 41 -25.07 -17.00 -36.15
N GLN A 42 -24.73 -17.63 -35.03
CA GLN A 42 -25.67 -18.40 -34.23
C GLN A 42 -25.31 -18.38 -32.74
N VAL A 43 -26.33 -18.56 -31.90
CA VAL A 43 -26.19 -18.89 -30.48
C VAL A 43 -26.83 -20.25 -30.25
N GLU A 44 -26.07 -21.20 -29.73
CA GLU A 44 -26.51 -22.53 -29.38
C GLU A 44 -26.55 -22.67 -27.85
N PHE A 45 -27.68 -23.09 -27.30
CA PHE A 45 -27.86 -23.43 -25.89
C PHE A 45 -27.79 -24.94 -25.70
N ARG A 46 -26.94 -25.38 -24.77
CA ARG A 46 -26.79 -26.77 -24.33
C ARG A 46 -27.08 -26.90 -22.85
N THR A 47 -27.78 -27.98 -22.52
CA THR A 47 -28.15 -28.27 -21.13
C THR A 47 -27.00 -28.95 -20.38
N PRO A 48 -26.72 -28.55 -19.12
CA PRO A 48 -27.31 -27.42 -18.38
C PRO A 48 -26.57 -26.10 -18.67
N GLY A 49 -27.29 -25.05 -19.07
CA GLY A 49 -26.82 -23.67 -18.91
C GLY A 49 -25.57 -23.22 -19.68
N THR A 50 -25.15 -23.95 -20.72
CA THR A 50 -23.97 -23.61 -21.53
C THR A 50 -24.39 -22.98 -22.85
N LEU A 51 -23.68 -21.95 -23.30
CA LEU A 51 -23.89 -21.29 -24.59
C LEU A 51 -22.69 -21.47 -25.51
N ARG A 52 -22.92 -21.65 -26.81
CA ARG A 52 -21.89 -21.56 -27.85
C ARG A 52 -22.32 -20.52 -28.88
N SER A 53 -21.50 -19.48 -29.04
CA SER A 53 -21.88 -18.32 -29.84
C SER A 53 -20.78 -17.97 -30.82
N GLY A 54 -21.13 -17.75 -32.09
CA GLY A 54 -20.16 -17.44 -33.14
C GLY A 54 -20.70 -17.71 -34.53
N ARG A 55 -19.80 -17.87 -35.51
CA ARG A 55 -20.16 -18.16 -36.89
C ARG A 55 -20.48 -19.64 -37.06
N ALA A 56 -21.54 -19.98 -37.79
CA ALA A 56 -21.86 -21.36 -38.11
C ALA A 56 -20.71 -22.02 -38.88
N GLY A 57 -20.18 -23.14 -38.38
CA GLY A 57 -19.03 -23.83 -38.98
C GLY A 57 -17.68 -23.09 -38.86
N GLY A 58 -17.60 -22.01 -38.10
CA GLY A 58 -16.39 -21.21 -37.86
C GLY A 58 -16.02 -21.12 -36.38
N PRO A 59 -15.22 -20.10 -35.98
CA PRO A 59 -14.85 -19.88 -34.58
C PRO A 59 -16.09 -19.63 -33.71
N GLN A 60 -16.12 -20.28 -32.55
CA GLN A 60 -17.19 -20.15 -31.56
C GLN A 60 -16.61 -19.94 -30.16
N VAL A 61 -17.33 -19.14 -29.37
CA VAL A 61 -17.04 -18.87 -27.96
C VAL A 61 -17.99 -19.67 -27.09
N SER A 62 -17.44 -20.49 -26.19
CA SER A 62 -18.23 -21.26 -25.22
C SER A 62 -18.40 -20.45 -23.95
N THR A 63 -19.63 -20.19 -23.52
CA THR A 63 -19.92 -19.44 -22.29
C THR A 63 -20.57 -20.35 -21.24
N ALA A 64 -20.08 -20.28 -20.01
CA ALA A 64 -20.67 -20.96 -18.85
C ALA A 64 -20.64 -20.07 -17.61
N PHE A 65 -21.58 -20.30 -16.69
CA PHE A 65 -21.65 -19.59 -15.41
C PHE A 65 -20.92 -20.37 -14.32
N PHE A 66 -20.23 -19.66 -13.44
CA PHE A 66 -19.49 -20.26 -12.34
C PHE A 66 -19.50 -19.35 -11.09
N LEU A 67 -19.23 -19.93 -9.93
CA LEU A 67 -19.14 -19.23 -8.66
C LEU A 67 -18.05 -19.85 -7.77
N TRP A 68 -17.66 -19.11 -6.73
CA TRP A 68 -16.92 -19.64 -5.59
C TRP A 68 -17.75 -19.46 -4.32
N HIS A 69 -17.82 -20.50 -3.48
CA HIS A 69 -18.49 -20.42 -2.19
C HIS A 69 -17.63 -20.95 -1.04
N ASP A 70 -17.96 -20.50 0.17
CA ASP A 70 -17.36 -20.89 1.44
C ASP A 70 -15.82 -20.90 1.40
N ALA A 71 -15.18 -22.06 1.50
CA ALA A 71 -13.73 -22.23 1.42
C ALA A 71 -13.19 -22.21 -0.03
N TRP A 72 -13.61 -21.22 -0.82
CA TRP A 72 -13.23 -21.05 -2.24
C TRP A 72 -13.54 -22.27 -3.12
N ILE A 73 -14.63 -22.99 -2.84
CA ILE A 73 -15.06 -24.13 -3.64
C ILE A 73 -15.59 -23.62 -4.98
N TYR A 74 -14.96 -24.03 -6.08
CA TYR A 74 -15.34 -23.65 -7.44
C TYR A 74 -16.43 -24.57 -8.00
N GLU A 75 -17.54 -23.98 -8.44
CA GLU A 75 -18.64 -24.71 -9.06
C GLU A 75 -19.14 -24.04 -10.33
N ARG A 76 -19.41 -24.85 -11.35
CA ARG A 76 -20.02 -24.41 -12.61
C ARG A 76 -21.48 -24.82 -12.68
N LEU A 77 -22.30 -23.97 -13.28
CA LEU A 77 -23.73 -24.23 -13.48
C LEU A 77 -23.98 -25.46 -14.36
N ASP A 78 -23.11 -25.73 -15.33
CA ASP A 78 -23.19 -26.88 -16.23
C ASP A 78 -22.85 -28.22 -15.55
N GLY A 79 -22.34 -28.20 -14.32
CA GLY A 79 -22.26 -29.34 -13.43
C GLY A 79 -23.49 -29.56 -12.55
N GLY A 80 -24.50 -28.69 -12.64
CA GLY A 80 -25.71 -28.72 -11.82
C GLY A 80 -26.77 -29.72 -12.29
N LYS A 81 -27.87 -29.80 -11.53
CA LYS A 81 -29.01 -30.69 -11.84
C LYS A 81 -30.18 -29.87 -12.39
N VAL A 82 -30.66 -30.24 -13.57
CA VAL A 82 -31.88 -29.66 -14.16
C VAL A 82 -33.11 -30.27 -13.48
N GLN A 83 -34.08 -29.41 -13.15
CA GLN A 83 -35.38 -29.82 -12.61
C GLN A 83 -36.54 -29.55 -13.57
N SER A 84 -36.43 -28.52 -14.42
CA SER A 84 -37.42 -28.21 -15.46
C SER A 84 -36.77 -27.57 -16.69
N GLY A 85 -37.38 -27.79 -17.86
CA GLY A 85 -36.83 -27.38 -19.16
C GLY A 85 -35.60 -28.19 -19.57
N PRO A 86 -34.87 -27.78 -20.62
CA PRO A 86 -35.12 -26.60 -21.45
C PRO A 86 -36.39 -26.70 -22.30
N GLU A 87 -37.21 -25.65 -22.31
CA GLU A 87 -38.41 -25.55 -23.15
C GLU A 87 -38.61 -24.14 -23.71
N ILE A 88 -39.12 -24.06 -24.94
CA ILE A 88 -39.46 -22.78 -25.58
C ILE A 88 -40.88 -22.42 -25.17
N GLY A 89 -41.04 -21.31 -24.46
CA GLY A 89 -42.35 -20.79 -24.07
C GLY A 89 -43.15 -20.24 -25.26
N ALA A 90 -44.45 -19.99 -25.05
CA ALA A 90 -45.32 -19.37 -26.05
C ALA A 90 -44.87 -17.94 -26.45
N ASP A 91 -44.09 -17.30 -25.60
CA ASP A 91 -43.45 -16.00 -25.83
C ASP A 91 -42.12 -16.11 -26.61
N GLY A 92 -41.73 -17.31 -27.02
CA GLY A 92 -40.49 -17.58 -27.75
C GLY A 92 -39.22 -17.57 -26.89
N VAL A 93 -39.36 -17.47 -25.56
CA VAL A 93 -38.23 -17.46 -24.62
C VAL A 93 -37.91 -18.89 -24.19
N LEU A 94 -36.64 -19.27 -24.28
CA LEU A 94 -36.15 -20.58 -23.84
C LEU A 94 -35.88 -20.56 -22.33
N ARG A 95 -36.48 -21.48 -21.57
CA ARG A 95 -36.38 -21.52 -20.10
C ARG A 95 -35.86 -22.83 -19.57
N GLN A 96 -34.99 -22.77 -18.56
CA GLN A 96 -34.48 -23.93 -17.82
C GLN A 96 -34.32 -23.56 -16.34
N ALA A 97 -34.69 -24.44 -15.42
CA ALA A 97 -34.45 -24.24 -13.99
C ALA A 97 -33.92 -25.50 -13.30
N GLY A 98 -33.24 -25.32 -12.17
CA GLY A 98 -32.68 -26.44 -11.43
C GLY A 98 -31.88 -26.03 -10.20
N LEU A 99 -30.97 -26.91 -9.80
CA LEU A 99 -30.03 -26.72 -8.70
C LEU A 99 -28.61 -26.60 -9.24
N TRP A 100 -27.94 -25.53 -8.83
CA TRP A 100 -26.55 -25.22 -9.09
C TRP A 100 -25.78 -25.46 -7.80
N GLY A 101 -24.81 -26.36 -7.87
CA GLY A 101 -23.93 -26.62 -6.76
C GLY A 101 -24.46 -27.70 -5.86
N THR A 102 -23.72 -28.80 -5.79
CA THR A 102 -24.13 -30.00 -5.03
C THR A 102 -22.92 -30.79 -4.55
N ARG A 103 -21.69 -30.25 -4.66
CA ARG A 103 -20.50 -30.98 -4.22
C ARG A 103 -20.32 -30.78 -2.71
N GLY A 104 -20.22 -31.90 -1.99
CA GLY A 104 -20.01 -31.89 -0.54
C GLY A 104 -21.28 -31.63 0.26
N ALA A 105 -21.14 -30.94 1.40
CA ALA A 105 -22.22 -30.70 2.37
C ALA A 105 -22.88 -29.31 2.24
N ALA A 106 -22.39 -28.46 1.35
CA ALA A 106 -22.93 -27.12 1.15
C ALA A 106 -24.33 -27.19 0.50
N PRO A 107 -25.28 -26.31 0.90
CA PRO A 107 -26.59 -26.27 0.30
C PRO A 107 -26.53 -25.76 -1.14
N ALA A 108 -27.40 -26.32 -2.00
CA ALA A 108 -27.45 -25.94 -3.41
C ALA A 108 -28.02 -24.52 -3.61
N LEU A 109 -27.72 -23.92 -4.74
CA LEU A 109 -28.34 -22.69 -5.21
C LEU A 109 -29.44 -23.03 -6.23
N LYS A 110 -30.68 -22.59 -6.03
CA LYS A 110 -31.69 -22.69 -7.09
C LYS A 110 -31.34 -21.69 -8.18
N TYR A 111 -31.51 -22.09 -9.44
CA TYR A 111 -31.38 -21.19 -10.57
C TYR A 111 -32.58 -21.27 -11.51
N SER A 112 -32.90 -20.15 -12.16
CA SER A 112 -33.77 -20.07 -13.32
C SER A 112 -33.09 -19.28 -14.42
N LEU A 113 -33.01 -19.87 -15.61
CA LEU A 113 -32.51 -19.25 -16.82
C LEU A 113 -33.69 -18.91 -17.74
N ALA A 114 -33.72 -17.68 -18.23
CA ALA A 114 -34.60 -17.24 -19.32
C ALA A 114 -33.75 -16.62 -20.44
N LEU A 115 -33.82 -17.20 -21.63
CA LEU A 115 -33.04 -16.80 -22.80
C LEU A 115 -33.96 -16.16 -23.85
N GLU A 116 -34.05 -14.84 -23.80
CA GLU A 116 -34.96 -14.00 -24.59
C GLU A 116 -34.30 -13.63 -25.94
N PRO A 117 -34.86 -14.06 -27.09
CA PRO A 117 -34.36 -13.60 -28.39
C PRO A 117 -34.44 -12.08 -28.53
N ALA A 118 -33.32 -11.45 -28.90
CA ALA A 118 -33.22 -10.03 -29.18
C ALA A 118 -32.80 -9.78 -30.64
N ALA A 119 -32.93 -8.53 -31.10
CA ALA A 119 -32.64 -8.16 -32.49
C ALA A 119 -31.22 -8.56 -32.94
N GLY A 120 -30.22 -8.40 -32.06
CA GLY A 120 -28.82 -8.72 -32.34
C GLY A 120 -28.31 -10.04 -31.76
N GLY A 121 -29.13 -10.83 -31.06
CA GLY A 121 -28.69 -12.03 -30.35
C GLY A 121 -29.67 -12.52 -29.29
N VAL A 122 -29.22 -12.72 -28.06
CA VAL A 122 -30.01 -13.19 -26.91
C VAL A 122 -29.68 -12.42 -25.63
N VAL A 123 -30.71 -12.12 -24.84
CA VAL A 123 -30.59 -11.67 -23.44
C VAL A 123 -30.80 -12.86 -22.52
N VAL A 124 -29.79 -13.19 -21.71
CA VAL A 124 -29.81 -14.31 -20.77
C VAL A 124 -30.03 -13.75 -19.38
N ARG A 125 -31.21 -13.99 -18.80
CA ARG A 125 -31.52 -13.66 -17.41
C ARG A 125 -31.29 -14.88 -16.53
N LEU A 126 -30.54 -14.69 -15.46
CA LEU A 126 -30.24 -15.71 -14.46
C LEU A 126 -30.75 -15.23 -13.12
N GLU A 127 -31.82 -15.87 -12.62
CA GLU A 127 -32.34 -15.67 -11.28
C GLU A 127 -31.84 -16.76 -10.34
N LEU A 128 -31.53 -16.39 -9.10
CA LEU A 128 -30.88 -17.23 -8.11
C LEU A 128 -31.55 -17.10 -6.74
N GLU A 129 -31.65 -18.21 -6.02
CA GLU A 129 -32.19 -18.28 -4.66
C GLU A 129 -31.43 -19.32 -3.84
N LYS A 130 -30.89 -18.92 -2.67
CA LYS A 130 -30.18 -19.83 -1.77
C LYS A 130 -31.16 -20.81 -1.11
N THR A 131 -30.82 -22.11 -1.13
CA THR A 131 -31.63 -23.13 -0.42
C THR A 131 -31.28 -23.28 1.07
N GLY A 132 -30.18 -22.66 1.49
CA GLY A 132 -29.67 -22.63 2.86
C GLY A 132 -28.46 -21.68 2.95
N GLU A 133 -27.75 -21.70 4.08
CA GLU A 133 -26.55 -20.87 4.25
C GLU A 133 -25.43 -21.30 3.29
N LEU A 134 -25.11 -20.42 2.34
CA LEU A 134 -24.06 -20.57 1.34
C LEU A 134 -23.39 -19.22 1.17
N LYS A 135 -22.11 -19.05 1.51
CA LYS A 135 -21.45 -17.74 1.37
C LYS A 135 -20.80 -17.62 -0.01
N LEU A 136 -21.27 -16.71 -0.86
CA LEU A 136 -20.62 -16.47 -2.15
C LEU A 136 -19.38 -15.59 -1.94
N MET A 137 -18.21 -16.05 -2.38
CA MET A 137 -16.93 -15.38 -2.11
C MET A 137 -16.66 -14.21 -3.06
N ARG A 138 -17.06 -14.33 -4.33
CA ARG A 138 -16.96 -13.25 -5.34
C ARG A 138 -18.24 -13.15 -6.19
N GLY A 139 -19.39 -13.48 -5.61
CA GLY A 139 -20.68 -13.50 -6.31
C GLY A 139 -20.70 -14.47 -7.51
N ILE A 140 -21.28 -14.04 -8.63
CA ILE A 140 -21.57 -14.87 -9.82
C ILE A 140 -20.81 -14.35 -11.02
N TRP A 141 -20.15 -15.27 -11.73
CA TRP A 141 -19.34 -14.98 -12.90
C TRP A 141 -19.80 -15.78 -14.11
N CYS A 142 -19.43 -15.32 -15.30
CA CYS A 142 -19.37 -16.15 -16.49
C CYS A 142 -17.95 -16.26 -17.01
N VAL A 143 -17.64 -17.39 -17.64
CA VAL A 143 -16.39 -17.62 -18.36
C VAL A 143 -16.73 -17.81 -19.83
N HIS A 144 -16.08 -17.04 -20.68
CA HIS A 144 -16.11 -17.14 -22.14
C HIS A 144 -14.82 -17.81 -22.58
N SER A 145 -14.90 -18.99 -23.18
CA SER A 145 -13.75 -19.80 -23.58
C SER A 145 -13.61 -19.86 -25.10
N MET A 146 -12.41 -19.58 -25.58
CA MET A 146 -12.01 -19.56 -26.98
C MET A 146 -10.89 -20.59 -27.20
N ASP A 147 -11.09 -21.52 -28.13
CA ASP A 147 -10.06 -22.47 -28.55
C ASP A 147 -9.05 -21.79 -29.48
N ARG A 148 -7.80 -21.70 -29.06
CA ARG A 148 -6.74 -21.02 -29.82
C ARG A 148 -6.43 -21.69 -31.16
N LYS A 149 -6.84 -22.94 -31.38
CA LYS A 149 -6.71 -23.60 -32.69
C LYS A 149 -7.84 -23.22 -33.66
N ALA A 150 -9.03 -22.93 -33.13
CA ALA A 150 -10.19 -22.56 -33.93
C ALA A 150 -10.15 -21.08 -34.35
N PHE A 151 -9.57 -20.23 -33.51
CA PHE A 151 -9.28 -18.83 -33.84
C PHE A 151 -7.92 -18.74 -34.54
N SER A 152 -7.82 -18.02 -35.66
CA SER A 152 -6.57 -17.86 -36.41
C SER A 152 -5.60 -16.86 -35.75
N ALA A 153 -4.36 -16.79 -36.24
CA ALA A 153 -3.44 -15.71 -35.87
C ALA A 153 -3.90 -14.40 -36.55
N GLY A 154 -4.70 -13.59 -35.85
CA GLY A 154 -5.12 -12.28 -36.35
C GLY A 154 -6.42 -11.73 -35.77
N GLN A 155 -7.25 -12.56 -35.13
CA GLN A 155 -8.47 -12.08 -34.46
C GLN A 155 -8.13 -11.14 -33.31
N ARG A 156 -8.94 -10.10 -33.18
CA ARG A 156 -8.82 -9.07 -32.15
C ARG A 156 -9.81 -9.28 -31.02
N ILE A 157 -9.49 -8.70 -29.87
CA ILE A 157 -10.38 -8.57 -28.73
C ILE A 157 -10.45 -7.09 -28.31
N TYR A 158 -11.62 -6.66 -27.86
CA TYR A 158 -11.82 -5.33 -27.29
C TYR A 158 -12.73 -5.39 -26.08
N ALA A 159 -12.15 -5.25 -24.89
CA ALA A 159 -12.88 -4.99 -23.66
C ALA A 159 -13.06 -3.47 -23.53
N ARG A 160 -14.25 -2.96 -23.82
CA ARG A 160 -14.48 -1.51 -23.92
C ARG A 160 -14.77 -0.88 -22.56
N PRO A 161 -14.18 0.28 -22.22
CA PRO A 161 -13.04 0.96 -22.86
C PRO A 161 -11.67 0.43 -22.40
N LEU A 162 -11.65 -0.55 -21.49
CA LEU A 162 -10.48 -1.06 -20.77
C LEU A 162 -9.24 -1.38 -21.63
N ALA A 163 -9.37 -2.23 -22.64
CA ALA A 163 -8.22 -2.79 -23.36
C ALA A 163 -8.61 -3.34 -24.74
N HIS A 164 -7.72 -3.18 -25.71
CA HIS A 164 -7.88 -3.71 -27.07
C HIS A 164 -6.58 -4.32 -27.59
N GLY A 165 -6.66 -5.31 -28.49
CA GLY A 165 -5.47 -5.90 -29.10
C GLY A 165 -5.72 -7.25 -29.76
N ALA A 166 -4.66 -8.05 -29.90
CA ALA A 166 -4.79 -9.45 -30.32
C ALA A 166 -5.65 -10.24 -29.32
N LEU A 167 -6.30 -11.30 -29.78
CA LEU A 167 -7.16 -12.16 -28.94
C LEU A 167 -6.48 -12.64 -27.64
N THR A 168 -5.15 -12.78 -27.65
CA THR A 168 -4.35 -13.24 -26.52
C THR A 168 -3.90 -12.13 -25.57
N ARG A 169 -4.24 -10.86 -25.83
CA ARG A 169 -3.88 -9.73 -24.96
C ARG A 169 -4.39 -9.98 -23.54
N ALA A 170 -3.52 -9.78 -22.56
CA ALA A 170 -3.90 -9.88 -21.16
C ALA A 170 -4.55 -8.57 -20.70
N PHE A 171 -5.64 -8.66 -19.93
CA PHE A 171 -6.21 -7.52 -19.22
C PHE A 171 -6.97 -7.98 -17.97
N GLU A 172 -7.08 -7.07 -17.01
CA GLU A 172 -7.92 -7.18 -15.82
C GLU A 172 -8.40 -5.77 -15.46
N GLY A 173 -9.70 -5.61 -15.25
CA GLY A 173 -10.29 -4.31 -14.98
C GLY A 173 -11.78 -4.28 -15.30
N VAL A 174 -12.33 -3.11 -15.59
CA VAL A 174 -13.77 -2.91 -15.72
C VAL A 174 -14.13 -2.54 -17.16
N CYS A 175 -15.11 -3.23 -17.75
CA CYS A 175 -15.61 -2.97 -19.10
C CYS A 175 -17.14 -3.03 -19.17
N ASP A 176 -17.74 -2.38 -20.17
CA ASP A 176 -19.18 -2.48 -20.45
C ASP A 176 -19.50 -3.68 -21.35
N ALA A 177 -18.56 -4.05 -22.22
CA ALA A 177 -18.69 -5.16 -23.13
C ALA A 177 -17.31 -5.70 -23.54
N VAL A 178 -17.28 -6.98 -23.91
CA VAL A 178 -16.14 -7.63 -24.55
C VAL A 178 -16.54 -8.04 -25.96
N LEU A 179 -15.84 -7.51 -26.94
CA LEU A 179 -15.97 -7.86 -28.34
C LEU A 179 -14.89 -8.87 -28.70
N VAL A 180 -15.28 -9.99 -29.32
CA VAL A 180 -14.37 -11.02 -29.84
C VAL A 180 -14.56 -11.10 -31.35
N GLU A 181 -13.52 -10.78 -32.12
CA GLU A 181 -13.58 -10.83 -33.59
C GLU A 181 -13.75 -12.27 -34.07
N LEU A 182 -14.79 -12.53 -34.86
CA LEU A 182 -15.09 -13.85 -35.42
C LEU A 182 -14.48 -14.03 -36.82
N ALA A 183 -14.46 -12.93 -37.57
CA ALA A 183 -13.79 -12.75 -38.86
C ALA A 183 -13.45 -11.26 -39.00
N ARG A 184 -12.64 -10.87 -39.97
CA ARG A 184 -12.27 -9.45 -40.17
C ARG A 184 -13.53 -8.58 -40.29
N GLY A 185 -13.81 -7.76 -39.29
CA GLY A 185 -15.04 -6.98 -39.16
C GLY A 185 -16.05 -7.60 -38.17
N PRO A 186 -16.76 -8.69 -38.47
CA PRO A 186 -17.78 -9.23 -37.56
C PRO A 186 -17.25 -9.67 -36.19
N ALA A 187 -17.93 -9.28 -35.11
CA ALA A 187 -17.58 -9.59 -33.72
C ALA A 187 -18.77 -10.17 -32.93
N LEU A 188 -18.45 -11.04 -31.97
CA LEU A 188 -19.34 -11.43 -30.89
C LEU A 188 -19.24 -10.40 -29.77
N VAL A 189 -20.36 -9.91 -29.27
CA VAL A 189 -20.46 -9.00 -28.13
C VAL A 189 -20.94 -9.77 -26.90
N LEU A 190 -20.21 -9.64 -25.81
CA LEU A 190 -20.50 -10.24 -24.51
C LEU A 190 -20.56 -9.12 -23.48
N ALA A 191 -21.74 -8.85 -22.92
CA ALA A 191 -21.94 -7.73 -22.00
C ALA A 191 -22.81 -8.12 -20.81
N GLY A 192 -22.39 -7.74 -19.61
CA GLY A 192 -23.25 -7.78 -18.43
C GLY A 192 -24.27 -6.64 -18.44
N ASP A 193 -24.91 -6.42 -17.30
CA ASP A 193 -25.68 -5.19 -17.06
C ASP A 193 -24.74 -4.08 -16.57
N GLY A 194 -24.60 -2.97 -17.29
CA GLY A 194 -23.64 -1.92 -16.94
C GLY A 194 -22.17 -2.36 -17.02
N PHE A 195 -21.31 -1.67 -16.27
CA PHE A 195 -19.87 -1.95 -16.21
C PHE A 195 -19.56 -3.11 -15.27
N ARG A 196 -18.73 -4.06 -15.73
CA ARG A 196 -18.39 -5.28 -15.00
C ARG A 196 -16.88 -5.52 -14.95
N GLU A 197 -16.43 -6.09 -13.83
CA GLU A 197 -15.08 -6.62 -13.71
C GLU A 197 -14.91 -7.76 -14.73
N ALA A 198 -13.90 -7.65 -15.58
CA ALA A 198 -13.52 -8.66 -16.55
C ALA A 198 -12.02 -8.87 -16.54
N ARG A 199 -11.61 -10.13 -16.75
CA ARG A 199 -10.19 -10.50 -16.81
C ARG A 199 -9.94 -11.65 -17.75
N THR A 200 -8.75 -11.67 -18.31
CA THR A 200 -8.29 -12.77 -19.16
C THR A 200 -7.52 -13.82 -18.37
N ARG A 201 -7.72 -15.09 -18.72
CA ARG A 201 -6.78 -16.17 -18.38
C ARG A 201 -6.50 -16.97 -19.65
N GLY A 202 -5.36 -17.63 -19.72
CA GLY A 202 -5.04 -18.41 -20.90
C GLY A 202 -3.87 -19.35 -20.70
N ASN A 203 -3.82 -20.36 -21.56
CA ASN A 203 -2.70 -21.28 -21.70
C ASN A 203 -2.44 -21.51 -23.20
N GLU A 204 -1.60 -22.48 -23.54
CA GLU A 204 -1.21 -22.73 -24.93
C GLU A 204 -2.39 -23.09 -25.85
N THR A 205 -3.48 -23.67 -25.31
CA THR A 205 -4.60 -24.20 -26.12
C THR A 205 -5.88 -23.37 -26.02
N SER A 206 -6.00 -22.52 -24.99
CA SER A 206 -7.24 -21.78 -24.74
C SER A 206 -6.96 -20.35 -24.26
N GLN A 207 -7.83 -19.44 -24.69
CA GLN A 207 -7.98 -18.11 -24.12
C GLN A 207 -9.34 -18.05 -23.46
N VAL A 208 -9.43 -17.49 -22.26
CA VAL A 208 -10.70 -17.27 -21.58
C VAL A 208 -10.84 -15.83 -21.09
N VAL A 209 -12.05 -15.32 -21.12
CA VAL A 209 -12.44 -14.07 -20.48
C VAL A 209 -13.44 -14.41 -19.39
N GLU A 210 -13.11 -14.10 -18.14
CA GLU A 210 -14.03 -14.17 -17.01
C GLU A 210 -14.67 -12.79 -16.82
N MET A 211 -15.99 -12.72 -16.70
CA MET A 211 -16.73 -11.49 -16.41
C MET A 211 -17.61 -11.70 -15.19
N ASN A 212 -17.50 -10.81 -14.21
CA ASN A 212 -18.37 -10.82 -13.04
C ASN A 212 -19.74 -10.26 -13.44
N LEU A 213 -20.80 -11.01 -13.20
CA LEU A 213 -22.16 -10.59 -13.53
C LEU A 213 -22.91 -10.08 -12.29
N LEU A 214 -22.66 -10.71 -11.14
CA LEU A 214 -23.14 -10.27 -9.83
C LEU A 214 -21.96 -10.20 -8.85
N PRO A 215 -21.54 -9.01 -8.38
CA PRO A 215 -20.31 -8.88 -7.59
C PRO A 215 -20.48 -9.23 -6.11
N LYS A 216 -21.71 -9.17 -5.59
CA LYS A 216 -22.00 -9.25 -4.15
C LYS A 216 -22.69 -10.56 -3.78
N ASP A 217 -22.54 -10.94 -2.52
CA ASP A 217 -23.35 -11.98 -1.90
C ASP A 217 -24.76 -11.45 -1.55
N PHE A 218 -25.73 -12.35 -1.31
CA PHE A 218 -27.12 -12.01 -0.98
C PHE A 218 -27.69 -12.93 0.11
N ALA A 219 -28.75 -12.52 0.80
CA ALA A 219 -29.26 -13.26 1.96
C ALA A 219 -30.07 -14.52 1.58
N VAL A 220 -30.22 -15.45 2.52
CA VAL A 220 -31.18 -16.56 2.36
C VAL A 220 -32.60 -16.00 2.34
N GLY A 221 -33.41 -16.42 1.36
CA GLY A 221 -34.76 -15.89 1.13
C GLY A 221 -34.80 -14.63 0.24
N GLU A 222 -33.64 -14.02 -0.06
CA GLU A 222 -33.51 -12.99 -1.09
C GLU A 222 -33.36 -13.64 -2.46
N LYS A 223 -34.02 -13.06 -3.48
CA LYS A 223 -33.79 -13.42 -4.88
C LYS A 223 -32.78 -12.47 -5.49
N ALA A 224 -31.72 -13.01 -6.07
CA ALA A 224 -30.77 -12.25 -6.87
C ALA A 224 -31.00 -12.52 -8.36
N ALA A 225 -30.77 -11.51 -9.20
CA ALA A 225 -30.86 -11.64 -10.65
C ALA A 225 -29.67 -10.99 -11.32
N THR A 226 -29.25 -11.55 -12.45
CA THR A 226 -28.22 -10.95 -13.31
C THR A 226 -28.53 -11.20 -14.78
N VAL A 227 -27.95 -10.36 -15.64
CA VAL A 227 -28.14 -10.42 -17.10
C VAL A 227 -26.79 -10.62 -17.79
N LEU A 228 -26.79 -11.47 -18.82
CA LEU A 228 -25.74 -11.56 -19.82
C LEU A 228 -26.36 -11.33 -21.20
N ASN A 229 -25.90 -10.32 -21.91
CA ASN A 229 -26.22 -10.05 -23.30
C ASN A 229 -25.18 -10.73 -24.19
N VAL A 230 -25.65 -11.60 -25.09
CA VAL A 230 -24.82 -12.24 -26.12
C VAL A 230 -25.34 -11.78 -27.48
N GLY A 231 -24.57 -10.95 -28.17
CA GLY A 231 -24.97 -10.32 -29.42
C GLY A 231 -23.89 -10.40 -30.49
N PHE A 232 -24.21 -9.89 -31.67
CA PHE A 232 -23.27 -9.73 -32.78
C PHE A 232 -23.22 -8.28 -33.22
N ASP A 233 -22.01 -7.76 -33.42
CA ASP A 233 -21.75 -6.40 -33.87
C ASP A 233 -20.49 -6.39 -34.77
N THR A 234 -19.92 -5.23 -35.03
CA THR A 234 -18.71 -5.05 -35.84
C THR A 234 -17.55 -4.60 -34.96
N MET A 235 -16.43 -5.31 -35.03
CA MET A 235 -15.15 -4.89 -34.47
C MET A 235 -14.72 -3.58 -35.13
N PRO A 236 -14.45 -2.50 -34.37
CA PRO A 236 -14.04 -1.24 -34.96
C PRO A 236 -12.72 -1.40 -35.74
N GLU A 237 -12.55 -0.58 -36.79
CA GLU A 237 -11.30 -0.57 -37.55
C GLU A 237 -10.15 0.02 -36.73
N GLU A 238 -10.45 1.02 -35.89
CA GLU A 238 -9.52 1.67 -34.98
C GLU A 238 -10.08 1.67 -33.56
N PHE A 239 -9.22 1.45 -32.57
CA PHE A 239 -9.65 1.50 -31.18
C PHE A 239 -9.45 2.90 -30.59
N PRO A 240 -10.41 3.41 -29.80
CA PRO A 240 -10.19 4.61 -28.99
C PRO A 240 -8.91 4.47 -28.15
N GLY A 241 -8.02 5.46 -28.22
CA GLY A 241 -6.73 5.43 -27.53
C GLY A 241 -5.65 4.58 -28.19
N GLU A 242 -5.93 3.94 -29.32
CA GLU A 242 -4.90 3.21 -30.08
C GLU A 242 -3.83 4.17 -30.58
N VAL A 243 -2.60 3.91 -30.16
CA VAL A 243 -1.41 4.66 -30.55
C VAL A 243 -0.72 3.94 -31.70
N LYS A 244 -0.66 4.57 -32.88
CA LYS A 244 -0.09 4.01 -34.11
C LYS A 244 1.27 4.64 -34.44
N PRO A 245 2.16 3.92 -35.15
CA PRO A 245 3.32 4.52 -35.78
C PRO A 245 2.93 5.68 -36.71
N GLN A 246 3.74 6.73 -36.73
CA GLN A 246 3.56 7.89 -37.60
C GLN A 246 4.70 7.96 -38.62
N ARG A 247 4.40 8.48 -39.81
CA ARG A 247 5.32 8.59 -40.96
C ARG A 247 5.14 9.95 -41.65
N GLU A 248 5.35 11.02 -40.89
CA GLU A 248 5.25 12.38 -41.41
C GLU A 248 6.60 13.09 -41.40
N ALA A 249 6.70 14.16 -42.19
CA ALA A 249 7.87 15.02 -42.18
C ALA A 249 7.97 15.75 -40.84
N LEU A 250 9.16 15.74 -40.23
CA LEU A 250 9.42 16.34 -38.92
C LEU A 250 9.06 17.85 -38.92
N ALA A 251 8.07 18.24 -38.12
CA ALA A 251 7.63 19.63 -37.99
C ALA A 251 6.94 19.90 -36.63
N LEU A 252 7.18 21.09 -36.08
CA LEU A 252 6.40 21.67 -34.98
C LEU A 252 5.33 22.60 -35.56
N ALA A 253 4.24 22.02 -36.06
CA ALA A 253 3.24 22.71 -36.89
C ALA A 253 2.46 23.78 -36.12
N ALA A 254 1.97 23.45 -34.93
CA ALA A 254 1.31 24.38 -34.02
C ALA A 254 1.69 24.09 -32.57
N VAL A 255 1.67 25.13 -31.74
CA VAL A 255 1.85 25.01 -30.29
C VAL A 255 0.79 25.87 -29.62
N THR A 256 -0.08 25.24 -28.85
CA THR A 256 -1.21 25.89 -28.19
C THR A 256 -0.99 25.87 -26.68
N PRO A 257 -0.71 27.01 -26.04
CA PRO A 257 -0.66 27.08 -24.59
C PRO A 257 -2.07 27.11 -24.00
N GLU A 258 -2.24 26.52 -22.81
CA GLU A 258 -3.48 26.64 -22.02
C GLU A 258 -3.74 28.10 -21.59
N THR A 259 -2.66 28.83 -21.28
CA THR A 259 -2.70 30.25 -20.89
C THR A 259 -1.42 30.99 -21.29
N ALA A 260 -1.51 32.30 -21.52
CA ALA A 260 -0.36 33.18 -21.72
C ALA A 260 0.21 33.75 -20.40
N THR A 261 -0.54 33.63 -19.31
CA THR A 261 -0.17 34.14 -17.98
C THR A 261 -0.39 33.07 -16.92
N VAL A 262 0.61 32.83 -16.10
CA VAL A 262 0.63 31.75 -15.11
C VAL A 262 1.10 32.32 -13.76
N PRO A 263 0.47 31.98 -12.62
CA PRO A 263 1.00 32.34 -11.30
C PRO A 263 2.31 31.60 -11.03
N LYS A 264 3.22 32.19 -10.26
CA LYS A 264 4.44 31.51 -9.81
C LYS A 264 4.08 30.19 -9.11
N TYR A 265 4.79 29.12 -9.42
CA TYR A 265 4.53 27.70 -9.09
C TYR A 265 3.30 27.07 -9.74
N GLY A 266 2.53 27.83 -10.53
CA GLY A 266 1.43 27.30 -11.32
C GLY A 266 1.90 26.53 -12.56
N LYS A 267 0.98 25.75 -13.13
CA LYS A 267 1.17 24.97 -14.35
C LYS A 267 1.07 25.83 -15.61
N LEU A 268 2.04 25.68 -16.51
CA LEU A 268 1.90 26.03 -17.92
C LEU A 268 1.96 24.75 -18.75
N GLU A 269 0.82 24.36 -19.34
CA GLU A 269 0.75 23.23 -20.27
C GLU A 269 0.72 23.72 -21.72
N LEU A 270 1.57 23.14 -22.55
CA LEU A 270 1.63 23.36 -24.00
C LEU A 270 1.16 22.10 -24.71
N THR A 271 0.12 22.22 -25.53
CA THR A 271 -0.23 21.19 -26.51
C THR A 271 0.56 21.42 -27.79
N VAL A 272 1.23 20.39 -28.30
CA VAL A 272 2.12 20.49 -29.45
C VAL A 272 1.59 19.63 -30.60
N ASP A 273 1.28 20.24 -31.73
CA ASP A 273 1.07 19.54 -33.00
C ASP A 273 2.46 19.23 -33.58
N LEU A 274 3.03 18.14 -33.08
CA LEU A 274 4.29 17.58 -33.54
C LEU A 274 3.98 16.50 -34.58
N ARG A 275 4.47 16.70 -35.79
CA ARG A 275 4.48 15.72 -36.87
C ARG A 275 5.89 15.16 -36.99
N ALA A 276 6.04 13.85 -37.04
CA ALA A 276 7.33 13.24 -37.36
C ALA A 276 7.19 11.75 -37.72
N THR A 277 8.33 11.07 -37.79
CA THR A 277 8.41 9.64 -38.06
C THR A 277 8.81 8.88 -36.80
N TRP A 278 7.90 8.07 -36.26
CA TRP A 278 8.15 7.20 -35.11
C TRP A 278 7.34 5.90 -35.16
N ASP A 279 7.86 4.87 -34.50
CA ASP A 279 7.22 3.59 -34.19
C ASP A 279 6.68 3.56 -32.75
N ASN A 280 7.38 4.20 -31.82
CA ASN A 280 6.95 4.33 -30.43
C ASN A 280 7.10 5.80 -29.98
N PRO A 281 5.99 6.54 -29.75
CA PRO A 281 6.08 7.94 -29.33
C PRO A 281 6.58 8.11 -27.89
N TYR A 282 6.69 7.02 -27.12
CA TYR A 282 7.23 7.02 -25.76
C TYR A 282 8.75 6.78 -25.72
N ASP A 283 9.37 6.35 -26.83
CA ASP A 283 10.81 6.10 -26.90
C ASP A 283 11.57 7.37 -27.34
N PRO A 284 12.34 8.03 -26.45
CA PRO A 284 13.10 9.22 -26.78
C PRO A 284 14.23 9.00 -27.80
N ASP A 285 14.62 7.74 -28.08
CA ASP A 285 15.58 7.43 -29.15
C ASP A 285 14.93 7.39 -30.54
N ASP A 286 13.60 7.24 -30.60
CA ASP A 286 12.81 7.23 -31.85
C ASP A 286 12.24 8.62 -32.14
N ILE A 287 11.62 9.24 -31.13
CA ILE A 287 11.16 10.63 -31.16
C ILE A 287 11.27 11.26 -29.78
N ARG A 288 11.89 12.44 -29.71
CA ARG A 288 11.93 13.25 -28.49
C ARG A 288 11.48 14.68 -28.74
N LEU A 289 10.81 15.23 -27.73
CA LEU A 289 10.44 16.64 -27.61
C LEU A 289 11.08 17.17 -26.31
N ASP A 290 11.77 18.30 -26.39
CA ASP A 290 12.38 18.97 -25.25
C ASP A 290 12.07 20.46 -25.28
N ALA A 291 11.88 21.06 -24.11
CA ALA A 291 11.69 22.49 -23.93
C ALA A 291 12.89 23.10 -23.20
N ALA A 292 13.64 23.96 -23.87
CA ALA A 292 14.63 24.81 -23.23
C ALA A 292 13.92 26.06 -22.69
N VAL A 293 14.00 26.28 -21.39
CA VAL A 293 13.28 27.36 -20.69
C VAL A 293 14.29 28.38 -20.17
N THR A 294 13.98 29.67 -20.34
CA THR A 294 14.73 30.79 -19.78
C THR A 294 13.80 31.66 -18.96
N THR A 295 14.16 31.87 -17.69
CA THR A 295 13.43 32.69 -16.71
C THR A 295 13.86 34.17 -16.79
N ALA A 296 13.19 35.05 -16.04
CA ALA A 296 13.47 36.48 -16.05
C ALA A 296 14.91 36.84 -15.64
N SER A 297 15.52 36.07 -14.73
CA SER A 297 16.90 36.20 -14.25
C SER A 297 17.94 35.70 -15.25
N GLY A 298 17.50 35.04 -16.33
CA GLY A 298 18.38 34.36 -17.29
C GLY A 298 18.77 32.95 -16.88
N ARG A 299 18.26 32.41 -15.74
CA ARG A 299 18.43 30.99 -15.41
C ARG A 299 17.77 30.13 -16.49
N THR A 300 18.50 29.12 -16.96
CA THR A 300 18.03 28.17 -17.97
C THR A 300 17.89 26.76 -17.40
N TYR A 301 16.92 26.00 -17.93
CA TYR A 301 16.75 24.57 -17.66
C TYR A 301 16.06 23.86 -18.83
N SER A 302 16.12 22.54 -18.85
CA SER A 302 15.44 21.71 -19.85
C SER A 302 14.30 20.94 -19.22
N GLN A 303 13.12 20.97 -19.84
CA GLN A 303 11.99 20.12 -19.48
C GLN A 303 11.72 19.13 -20.61
N PRO A 304 11.70 17.83 -20.34
CA PRO A 304 11.19 16.82 -21.26
C PRO A 304 9.72 17.06 -21.66
N GLY A 305 9.41 17.01 -22.95
CA GLY A 305 8.05 16.82 -23.45
C GLY A 305 7.69 15.33 -23.49
N PHE A 306 6.39 15.03 -23.56
CA PHE A 306 5.88 13.66 -23.56
C PHE A 306 4.67 13.50 -24.47
N PHE A 307 4.41 12.26 -24.86
CA PHE A 307 3.18 11.85 -25.52
C PHE A 307 2.18 11.32 -24.49
N MET A 308 0.91 11.64 -24.66
CA MET A 308 -0.16 11.08 -23.82
C MET A 308 -1.41 10.79 -24.63
N VAL A 309 -2.16 9.78 -24.20
CA VAL A 309 -3.56 9.58 -24.61
C VAL A 309 -4.44 10.19 -23.53
N GLU A 310 -5.23 11.19 -23.90
CA GLU A 310 -6.17 11.83 -22.98
C GLU A 310 -7.21 10.83 -22.49
N GLN A 311 -7.60 10.94 -21.22
CA GLN A 311 -8.58 10.05 -20.60
C GLN A 311 -9.67 10.89 -19.93
N THR A 312 -10.92 10.51 -20.11
CA THR A 312 -12.02 10.96 -19.24
C THR A 312 -12.19 9.97 -18.10
N CYS A 313 -12.32 10.49 -16.88
CA CYS A 313 -12.67 9.71 -15.69
C CYS A 313 -14.15 9.94 -15.36
N ASP A 314 -14.95 8.87 -15.39
CA ASP A 314 -16.34 8.87 -14.92
C ASP A 314 -16.50 7.87 -13.76
N VAL A 315 -17.40 8.14 -12.83
CA VAL A 315 -17.85 7.14 -11.83
C VAL A 315 -19.24 6.64 -12.23
N ARG A 316 -19.38 5.35 -12.51
CA ARG A 316 -20.66 4.72 -12.90
C ARG A 316 -20.89 3.49 -12.03
N ASP A 317 -22.07 3.41 -11.41
CA ASP A 317 -22.44 2.33 -10.48
C ASP A 317 -21.42 2.10 -9.35
N GLY A 318 -20.78 3.17 -8.87
CA GLY A 318 -19.76 3.13 -7.82
C GLY A 318 -18.37 2.72 -8.29
N VAL A 319 -18.16 2.52 -9.60
CA VAL A 319 -16.90 2.09 -10.19
C VAL A 319 -16.30 3.22 -11.03
N GLU A 320 -15.00 3.45 -10.88
CA GLU A 320 -14.25 4.39 -11.71
C GLU A 320 -13.97 3.79 -13.09
N VAL A 321 -14.32 4.53 -14.15
CA VAL A 321 -14.11 4.16 -15.55
C VAL A 321 -13.23 5.20 -16.21
N MET A 322 -12.09 4.75 -16.74
CA MET A 322 -11.19 5.56 -17.55
C MET A 322 -11.48 5.29 -19.03
N THR A 323 -11.84 6.33 -19.78
CA THR A 323 -12.16 6.23 -21.21
C THR A 323 -11.16 7.03 -22.03
N PRO A 324 -10.44 6.42 -22.99
CA PRO A 324 -9.51 7.14 -23.84
C PRO A 324 -10.24 8.06 -24.83
N ASN A 325 -9.70 9.27 -25.01
CA ASN A 325 -10.17 10.26 -25.97
C ASN A 325 -9.14 10.47 -27.09
N GLY A 326 -9.56 10.25 -28.34
CA GLY A 326 -8.70 10.42 -29.51
C GLY A 326 -7.55 9.42 -29.59
N HIS A 327 -6.48 9.81 -30.28
CA HIS A 327 -5.31 8.97 -30.58
C HIS A 327 -4.01 9.48 -29.94
N GLY A 328 -4.14 10.38 -28.97
CA GLY A 328 -3.05 10.99 -28.23
C GLY A 328 -2.52 12.30 -28.81
N ARG A 329 -1.69 12.98 -28.00
CA ARG A 329 -1.12 14.30 -28.29
C ARG A 329 0.24 14.46 -27.61
N TRP A 330 1.06 15.36 -28.14
CA TRP A 330 2.30 15.78 -27.51
C TRP A 330 2.06 16.94 -26.55
N CYS A 331 2.70 16.89 -25.39
CA CYS A 331 2.56 17.86 -24.32
C CYS A 331 3.92 18.26 -23.74
N VAL A 332 4.00 19.49 -23.25
CA VAL A 332 5.05 19.96 -22.35
C VAL A 332 4.37 20.60 -21.15
N ARG A 333 4.74 20.18 -19.93
CA ARG A 333 4.23 20.78 -18.69
C ARG A 333 5.38 21.46 -17.95
N LEU A 334 5.19 22.74 -17.63
CA LEU A 334 6.17 23.57 -16.94
C LEU A 334 5.60 24.09 -15.62
N ALA A 335 6.44 24.15 -14.59
CA ALA A 335 6.17 24.97 -13.40
C ALA A 335 6.79 26.35 -13.59
N ALA A 336 6.01 27.39 -13.32
CA ALA A 336 6.45 28.78 -13.42
C ALA A 336 7.28 29.20 -12.19
N VAL A 337 8.59 28.96 -12.17
CA VAL A 337 9.40 29.09 -10.92
C VAL A 337 9.84 30.51 -10.55
N GLU A 338 9.71 31.48 -11.44
CA GLU A 338 10.23 32.84 -11.25
C GLU A 338 9.30 33.88 -11.89
N GLU A 339 9.01 34.97 -11.17
CA GLU A 339 8.16 36.07 -11.66
C GLU A 339 8.79 36.79 -12.86
N GLY A 340 7.95 37.28 -13.78
CA GLY A 340 8.38 38.01 -14.97
C GLY A 340 8.31 37.18 -16.25
N PRO A 341 9.04 37.57 -17.32
CA PRO A 341 8.96 36.88 -18.60
C PRO A 341 9.52 35.46 -18.52
N LEU A 342 8.81 34.51 -19.15
CA LEU A 342 9.25 33.14 -19.34
C LEU A 342 9.33 32.85 -20.84
N GLN A 343 10.52 32.47 -21.30
CA GLN A 343 10.80 32.15 -22.69
C GLN A 343 10.98 30.64 -22.85
N VAL A 344 10.37 30.07 -23.88
CA VAL A 344 10.41 28.63 -24.15
C VAL A 344 10.84 28.40 -25.59
N LYS A 345 11.83 27.54 -25.80
CA LYS A 345 12.21 27.02 -27.11
C LYS A 345 12.01 25.53 -27.15
N LEU A 346 11.08 25.07 -27.98
CA LEU A 346 10.85 23.65 -28.21
C LEU A 346 11.83 23.11 -29.24
N THR A 347 12.32 21.91 -29.02
CA THR A 347 13.12 21.14 -29.99
C THR A 347 12.57 19.74 -30.10
N ALA A 348 12.21 19.33 -31.31
CA ALA A 348 11.82 17.97 -31.62
C ALA A 348 12.90 17.31 -32.48
N LYS A 349 13.20 16.04 -32.20
CA LYS A 349 14.18 15.24 -32.93
C LYS A 349 13.64 13.83 -33.15
N ASP A 350 13.62 13.40 -34.41
CA ASP A 350 13.35 12.02 -34.81
C ASP A 350 14.53 11.45 -35.60
N ARG A 351 14.36 10.27 -36.21
CA ARG A 351 15.38 9.64 -37.06
C ARG A 351 15.74 10.43 -38.33
N THR A 352 14.92 11.41 -38.75
CA THR A 352 15.11 12.20 -39.97
C THR A 352 15.87 13.51 -39.72
N GLY A 353 15.85 14.03 -38.50
CA GLY A 353 16.56 15.27 -38.16
C GLY A 353 16.09 15.91 -36.87
N SER A 354 16.25 17.24 -36.77
CA SER A 354 15.83 18.05 -35.63
C SER A 354 15.21 19.36 -36.12
N VAL A 355 14.15 19.81 -35.46
CA VAL A 355 13.52 21.12 -35.68
C VAL A 355 13.33 21.83 -34.36
N SER A 356 13.35 23.16 -34.37
CA SER A 356 13.11 23.97 -33.17
C SER A 356 12.16 25.12 -33.45
N ARG A 357 11.44 25.56 -32.42
CA ARG A 357 10.49 26.68 -32.48
C ARG A 357 10.45 27.41 -31.15
N ASP A 358 10.55 28.73 -31.19
CA ASP A 358 10.29 29.57 -30.01
C ASP A 358 8.77 29.67 -29.76
N VAL A 359 8.38 29.63 -28.49
CA VAL A 359 7.00 29.60 -28.02
C VAL A 359 6.82 30.62 -26.89
N GLY A 360 5.76 31.42 -26.99
CA GLY A 360 5.50 32.55 -26.09
C GLY A 360 5.47 33.89 -26.82
N PRO A 361 5.57 35.02 -26.11
CA PRO A 361 6.02 35.15 -24.71
C PRO A 361 4.98 34.70 -23.68
N PHE A 362 5.46 34.22 -22.52
CA PHE A 362 4.64 33.95 -21.33
C PHE A 362 5.00 34.90 -20.21
N THR A 363 4.05 35.21 -19.34
CA THR A 363 4.27 36.04 -18.14
C THR A 363 3.96 35.25 -16.88
N VAL A 364 4.92 35.20 -15.97
CA VAL A 364 4.75 34.65 -14.62
C VAL A 364 4.39 35.78 -13.67
N THR A 365 3.29 35.60 -12.94
CA THR A 365 2.76 36.58 -12.00
C THR A 365 3.03 36.17 -10.54
N PRO A 366 3.06 37.11 -9.59
CA PRO A 366 3.15 36.77 -8.17
C PRO A 366 2.03 35.80 -7.74
N SER A 367 2.32 34.94 -6.77
CA SER A 367 1.35 33.99 -6.23
C SER A 367 1.54 33.79 -4.73
N THR A 368 0.54 33.19 -4.09
CA THR A 368 0.61 32.75 -2.68
C THR A 368 0.90 31.25 -2.55
N LEU A 369 1.18 30.57 -3.67
CA LEU A 369 1.47 29.13 -3.65
C LEU A 369 2.79 28.86 -2.91
N HIS A 370 2.85 27.74 -2.19
CA HIS A 370 3.99 27.39 -1.35
C HIS A 370 5.27 27.15 -2.17
N GLY A 371 5.13 26.61 -3.39
CA GLY A 371 6.26 26.15 -4.20
C GLY A 371 6.73 24.76 -3.79
N PHE A 372 7.92 24.35 -4.25
CA PHE A 372 8.38 22.98 -4.08
C PHE A 372 8.90 22.74 -2.66
N LEU A 373 8.71 21.51 -2.15
CA LEU A 373 9.32 21.06 -0.91
C LEU A 373 10.81 20.76 -1.10
N ARG A 374 11.61 21.24 -0.15
CA ARG A 374 13.06 21.09 -0.09
C ARG A 374 13.48 20.56 1.26
N ARG A 375 14.68 19.97 1.32
CA ARG A 375 15.43 19.91 2.57
C ARG A 375 15.70 21.35 3.03
N SER A 376 15.34 21.67 4.27
CA SER A 376 15.49 23.03 4.75
C SER A 376 16.97 23.43 4.80
N PRO A 377 17.32 24.63 4.29
CA PRO A 377 18.67 25.18 4.46
C PRO A 377 18.92 25.70 5.88
N VAL A 378 17.87 25.87 6.70
CA VAL A 378 17.97 26.32 8.10
C VAL A 378 18.19 25.13 9.04
N ASP A 379 17.45 24.04 8.82
CA ASP A 379 17.63 22.78 9.52
C ASP A 379 17.52 21.59 8.56
N PRO A 380 18.64 20.99 8.16
CA PRO A 380 18.63 19.90 7.19
C PRO A 380 17.86 18.64 7.64
N HIS A 381 17.44 18.53 8.91
CA HIS A 381 16.60 17.44 9.38
C HIS A 381 15.11 17.61 9.05
N TYR A 382 14.70 18.75 8.48
CA TYR A 382 13.30 19.05 8.21
C TYR A 382 13.07 19.56 6.79
N LEU A 383 11.79 19.63 6.42
CA LEU A 383 11.34 20.11 5.12
C LEU A 383 10.85 21.56 5.17
N ARG A 384 11.03 22.27 4.06
CA ARG A 384 10.62 23.66 3.88
C ARG A 384 10.21 23.91 2.44
N PHE A 385 9.17 24.69 2.23
CA PHE A 385 8.74 25.15 0.93
C PHE A 385 9.65 26.24 0.36
N ASP A 386 9.64 26.41 -0.96
CA ASP A 386 10.39 27.49 -1.63
C ASP A 386 9.94 28.91 -1.19
N ASN A 387 8.67 29.10 -0.78
CA ASN A 387 8.19 30.36 -0.19
C ASN A 387 8.74 30.63 1.22
N GLY A 388 9.40 29.63 1.82
CA GLY A 388 10.05 29.71 3.11
C GLY A 388 9.23 29.20 4.30
N GLU A 389 8.03 28.68 4.11
CA GLU A 389 7.24 28.05 5.17
C GLU A 389 7.74 26.64 5.50
N GLY A 390 7.60 26.24 6.76
CA GLY A 390 7.96 24.92 7.23
C GLY A 390 6.91 23.87 6.87
N PHE A 391 7.33 22.61 6.70
CA PHE A 391 6.43 21.50 6.43
C PHE A 391 6.72 20.31 7.34
N PHE A 392 5.66 19.77 7.95
CA PHE A 392 5.72 18.57 8.79
C PHE A 392 4.68 17.55 8.26
N PRO A 393 5.12 16.43 7.66
CA PRO A 393 4.20 15.48 7.05
C PRO A 393 3.42 14.68 8.10
N ILE A 394 2.09 14.67 7.95
CA ILE A 394 1.14 13.92 8.76
C ILE A 394 0.29 13.09 7.79
N GLY A 395 0.35 11.77 7.92
CA GLY A 395 -0.30 10.88 6.98
C GLY A 395 -0.18 9.40 7.37
N HIS A 396 -0.93 8.55 6.69
CA HIS A 396 -0.73 7.10 6.71
C HIS A 396 -0.55 6.51 5.31
N ASN A 397 -0.07 5.27 5.25
CA ASN A 397 0.06 4.55 3.99
C ASN A 397 -1.33 4.18 3.47
N LEU A 398 -1.65 4.74 2.32
CA LEU A 398 -2.66 4.25 1.40
C LEU A 398 -1.94 3.95 0.07
N PRO A 399 -1.30 2.78 -0.06
CA PRO A 399 -0.38 2.51 -1.16
C PRO A 399 -1.08 2.16 -2.48
N ILE A 400 -2.29 1.62 -2.42
CA ILE A 400 -3.09 1.20 -3.57
C ILE A 400 -4.16 2.25 -3.86
N TYR A 401 -4.23 2.72 -5.10
CA TYR A 401 -5.08 3.85 -5.51
C TYR A 401 -6.55 3.69 -5.10
N HIS A 402 -7.13 2.50 -5.35
CA HIS A 402 -8.45 2.14 -4.83
C HIS A 402 -8.27 1.22 -3.63
N ALA A 403 -8.72 1.67 -2.45
CA ALA A 403 -8.80 0.82 -1.28
C ALA A 403 -10.07 -0.06 -1.34
N SER A 404 -10.05 -1.18 -0.62
CA SER A 404 -11.20 -2.06 -0.42
C SER A 404 -12.42 -1.26 0.06
N GLY A 405 -13.36 -1.02 -0.85
CA GLY A 405 -14.61 -0.31 -0.56
C GLY A 405 -14.54 1.22 -0.60
N GLN A 406 -13.42 1.82 -1.01
CA GLN A 406 -13.27 3.28 -1.08
C GLN A 406 -12.43 3.69 -2.30
N ARG A 407 -12.88 4.69 -3.07
CA ARG A 407 -12.06 5.26 -4.15
C ARG A 407 -10.92 6.11 -3.60
N GLY A 408 -9.84 6.23 -4.36
CA GLY A 408 -8.67 7.02 -3.96
C GLY A 408 -8.99 8.48 -3.61
N ASP A 409 -9.87 9.12 -4.39
CA ASP A 409 -10.29 10.50 -4.14
C ASP A 409 -11.08 10.65 -2.83
N GLU A 410 -11.95 9.69 -2.51
CA GLU A 410 -12.73 9.68 -1.29
C GLU A 410 -11.83 9.51 -0.05
N ALA A 411 -10.85 8.62 -0.15
CA ALA A 411 -9.90 8.35 0.92
C ALA A 411 -9.04 9.59 1.24
N ILE A 412 -8.43 10.21 0.22
CA ILE A 412 -7.57 11.40 0.42
C ILE A 412 -8.37 12.58 0.97
N ARG A 413 -9.60 12.82 0.48
CA ARG A 413 -10.46 13.88 1.04
C ARG A 413 -10.76 13.64 2.52
N LYS A 414 -10.99 12.39 2.92
CA LYS A 414 -11.22 12.03 4.33
C LYS A 414 -9.96 12.23 5.18
N MET A 415 -8.79 11.85 4.67
CA MET A 415 -7.49 12.10 5.31
C MET A 415 -7.28 13.60 5.55
N ALA A 416 -7.40 14.41 4.50
CA ALA A 416 -7.23 15.87 4.57
C ALA A 416 -8.20 16.52 5.57
N ALA A 417 -9.46 16.09 5.57
CA ALA A 417 -10.47 16.58 6.52
C ALA A 417 -10.16 16.28 8.00
N ASN A 418 -9.22 15.37 8.28
CA ASN A 418 -8.80 14.98 9.63
C ASN A 418 -7.36 15.41 9.96
N GLY A 419 -6.83 16.41 9.24
CA GLY A 419 -5.55 17.04 9.56
C GLY A 419 -4.32 16.32 8.99
N GLU A 420 -4.52 15.35 8.11
CA GLU A 420 -3.43 14.77 7.31
C GLU A 420 -3.13 15.67 6.10
N ASN A 421 -1.88 15.69 5.65
CA ASN A 421 -1.40 16.46 4.50
C ASN A 421 -0.43 15.67 3.60
N TYR A 422 -0.26 14.38 3.87
CA TYR A 422 0.72 13.52 3.23
C TYR A 422 0.18 12.10 2.97
N ASN A 423 0.52 11.52 1.82
CA ASN A 423 0.34 10.09 1.54
C ASN A 423 1.50 9.55 0.71
N ARG A 424 1.67 8.23 0.74
CA ARG A 424 2.66 7.50 -0.06
C ARG A 424 1.94 6.53 -1.00
N TRP A 425 2.10 6.73 -2.31
CA TRP A 425 1.48 5.91 -3.35
C TRP A 425 2.47 4.92 -3.96
N TRP A 426 2.04 3.69 -4.20
CA TRP A 426 2.78 2.73 -5.01
C TRP A 426 2.39 2.80 -6.48
N MET A 427 3.39 2.97 -7.33
CA MET A 427 3.28 2.79 -8.78
C MET A 427 3.49 1.30 -9.15
N SER A 428 2.80 0.39 -8.45
CA SER A 428 2.89 -1.06 -8.67
C SER A 428 1.97 -1.55 -9.79
N ALA A 429 2.15 -2.80 -10.24
CA ALA A 429 1.32 -3.42 -11.27
C ALA A 429 -0.19 -3.40 -10.97
N ALA A 430 -0.54 -3.46 -9.69
CA ALA A 430 -1.91 -3.50 -9.17
C ALA A 430 -2.48 -2.10 -8.84
N SER A 431 -1.73 -1.03 -9.10
CA SER A 431 -2.07 0.35 -8.76
C SER A 431 -1.59 1.29 -9.88
N LEU A 432 -0.88 2.37 -9.55
CA LEU A 432 -0.46 3.45 -10.47
C LEU A 432 0.76 3.10 -11.33
N GLY A 433 1.10 1.82 -11.48
CA GLY A 433 2.27 1.37 -12.23
C GLY A 433 2.11 1.55 -13.73
N ILE A 434 3.04 2.28 -14.35
CA ILE A 434 2.93 2.66 -15.77
C ILE A 434 3.63 1.70 -16.73
N GLU A 435 4.65 0.98 -16.29
CA GLU A 435 5.50 0.12 -17.14
C GLU A 435 5.02 -1.34 -17.13
N TRP A 436 3.72 -1.52 -17.43
CA TRP A 436 3.01 -2.80 -17.34
C TRP A 436 2.09 -3.07 -18.54
N GLU A 437 2.46 -2.51 -19.69
CA GLU A 437 1.91 -2.88 -21.01
C GLU A 437 2.58 -4.14 -21.56
N ASP A 438 1.96 -4.77 -22.56
CA ASP A 438 2.47 -5.99 -23.21
C ASP A 438 3.87 -5.81 -23.85
N LYS A 439 4.29 -4.56 -24.10
CA LYS A 439 5.57 -4.22 -24.69
C LYS A 439 6.31 -3.23 -23.80
N LEU A 440 7.49 -3.62 -23.32
CA LEU A 440 8.36 -2.77 -22.52
C LEU A 440 8.67 -1.44 -23.26
N GLY A 441 8.66 -0.33 -22.52
CA GLY A 441 8.77 1.02 -23.08
C GLY A 441 7.46 1.60 -23.64
N TRP A 442 6.32 0.94 -23.41
CA TRP A 442 4.97 1.49 -23.58
C TRP A 442 4.33 1.70 -22.21
N TYR A 443 3.57 2.78 -22.05
CA TYR A 443 3.06 3.21 -20.75
C TYR A 443 1.54 3.16 -20.66
N ARG A 444 1.04 2.64 -19.54
CA ARG A 444 -0.38 2.59 -19.20
C ARG A 444 -0.98 4.00 -19.03
N GLN A 445 -1.76 4.44 -20.00
CA GLN A 445 -2.25 5.83 -20.05
C GLN A 445 -3.40 6.12 -19.07
N ALA A 446 -4.23 5.12 -18.74
CA ALA A 446 -5.30 5.28 -17.74
C ALA A 446 -4.73 5.52 -16.33
N GLU A 447 -3.74 4.74 -15.93
CA GLU A 447 -3.00 4.83 -14.67
C GLU A 447 -2.23 6.15 -14.60
N SER A 448 -1.63 6.55 -15.73
CA SER A 448 -0.96 7.84 -15.83
C SER A 448 -1.92 9.03 -15.66
N ALA A 449 -3.17 8.92 -16.16
CA ALA A 449 -4.20 9.93 -15.99
C ALA A 449 -4.80 9.94 -14.57
N ARG A 450 -4.88 8.79 -13.89
CA ARG A 450 -5.23 8.75 -12.46
C ARG A 450 -4.23 9.52 -11.61
N LEU A 451 -2.94 9.42 -11.91
CA LEU A 451 -1.92 10.22 -11.25
C LEU A 451 -2.07 11.72 -11.56
N ASP A 452 -2.44 12.09 -12.80
CA ASP A 452 -2.79 13.49 -13.12
C ASP A 452 -3.96 13.99 -12.23
N ASN A 453 -5.01 13.18 -12.07
CA ASN A 453 -6.18 13.51 -11.24
C ASN A 453 -5.82 13.60 -9.75
N LEU A 454 -4.95 12.71 -9.24
CA LEU A 454 -4.47 12.78 -7.86
C LEU A 454 -3.69 14.07 -7.61
N LEU A 455 -2.84 14.51 -8.53
CA LEU A 455 -2.09 15.75 -8.38
C LEU A 455 -3.00 16.98 -8.40
N ALA A 456 -4.05 16.97 -9.23
CA ALA A 456 -5.08 18.00 -9.19
C ALA A 456 -5.84 18.01 -7.84
N LEU A 457 -6.16 16.82 -7.30
CA LEU A 457 -6.76 16.70 -5.98
C LEU A 457 -5.82 17.18 -4.86
N ALA A 458 -4.53 16.92 -4.98
CA ALA A 458 -3.54 17.39 -4.03
C ALA A 458 -3.38 18.92 -4.04
N GLU A 459 -3.42 19.54 -5.21
CA GLU A 459 -3.46 21.01 -5.33
C GLU A 459 -4.72 21.59 -4.64
N GLU A 460 -5.88 20.94 -4.82
CA GLU A 460 -7.14 21.35 -4.17
C GLU A 460 -7.08 21.26 -2.64
N LEU A 461 -6.43 20.22 -2.11
CA LEU A 461 -6.45 19.88 -0.68
C LEU A 461 -5.21 20.34 0.10
N ASP A 462 -4.25 20.98 -0.56
CA ASP A 462 -2.92 21.26 0.01
C ASP A 462 -2.23 19.99 0.55
N PHE A 463 -2.22 18.96 -0.29
CA PHE A 463 -1.78 17.61 0.05
C PHE A 463 -0.54 17.23 -0.75
N TYR A 464 0.32 16.36 -0.21
CA TYR A 464 1.64 16.07 -0.78
C TYR A 464 1.91 14.57 -0.88
N TYR A 465 2.47 14.13 -2.01
CA TYR A 465 2.68 12.71 -2.27
C TYR A 465 4.14 12.31 -2.37
N MET A 466 4.49 11.23 -1.66
CA MET A 466 5.66 10.43 -2.02
C MET A 466 5.24 9.36 -3.04
N LEU A 467 5.91 9.33 -4.18
CA LEU A 467 5.60 8.40 -5.28
C LEU A 467 6.66 7.29 -5.30
N CYS A 468 6.29 6.12 -4.80
CA CYS A 468 7.10 4.92 -4.81
C CYS A 468 7.01 4.24 -6.18
N MET A 469 8.06 4.39 -6.97
CA MET A 469 8.08 3.97 -8.36
C MET A 469 8.06 2.46 -8.52
N ASP A 470 8.74 1.71 -7.66
CA ASP A 470 8.82 0.25 -7.77
C ASP A 470 8.50 -0.44 -6.44
N THR A 471 8.06 -1.70 -6.46
CA THR A 471 7.78 -2.45 -5.23
C THR A 471 8.30 -3.87 -5.35
N HIS A 472 8.80 -4.44 -4.26
CA HIS A 472 9.28 -5.83 -4.30
C HIS A 472 8.18 -6.85 -4.66
N GLN A 473 6.90 -6.51 -4.49
CA GLN A 473 5.77 -7.38 -4.85
C GLN A 473 5.79 -7.72 -6.34
N ASP A 474 6.19 -6.75 -7.17
CA ASP A 474 6.30 -6.88 -8.62
C ASP A 474 7.52 -7.71 -9.08
N PHE A 475 8.43 -8.03 -8.16
CA PHE A 475 9.67 -8.77 -8.43
C PHE A 475 9.74 -10.12 -7.69
N ARG A 476 8.66 -10.53 -7.00
CA ARG A 476 8.57 -11.84 -6.35
C ARG A 476 7.59 -12.76 -7.08
N GLN A 477 7.95 -14.04 -7.18
CA GLN A 477 7.05 -15.12 -7.60
C GLN A 477 6.20 -14.78 -8.86
N GLY A 478 4.87 -14.67 -8.68
CA GLY A 478 3.93 -14.33 -9.75
C GLY A 478 4.13 -12.94 -10.33
N GLY A 479 4.53 -11.96 -9.51
CA GLY A 479 4.89 -10.61 -9.96
C GLY A 479 6.03 -10.65 -10.96
N TRP A 480 7.15 -11.30 -10.62
CA TRP A 480 8.29 -11.44 -11.55
C TRP A 480 7.92 -12.19 -12.84
N LYS A 481 7.09 -13.23 -12.74
CA LYS A 481 6.63 -13.98 -13.92
C LYS A 481 5.82 -13.10 -14.88
N ALA A 482 5.06 -12.15 -14.36
CA ALA A 482 4.26 -11.21 -15.15
C ALA A 482 4.99 -9.90 -15.50
N ASN A 483 6.16 -9.65 -14.92
CA ASN A 483 6.90 -8.40 -15.07
C ASN A 483 7.40 -8.21 -16.52
N PRO A 484 7.16 -7.06 -17.18
CA PRO A 484 7.61 -6.82 -18.56
C PRO A 484 9.12 -6.81 -18.76
N PHE A 485 9.93 -6.62 -17.71
CA PHE A 485 11.38 -6.76 -17.80
C PHE A 485 11.82 -8.21 -17.95
N ASN A 486 10.98 -9.17 -17.55
CA ASN A 486 11.29 -10.59 -17.65
C ASN A 486 11.32 -11.03 -19.11
N GLN A 487 12.35 -11.78 -19.49
CA GLN A 487 12.55 -12.29 -20.83
C GLN A 487 11.40 -13.17 -21.34
N VAL A 488 10.67 -13.86 -20.46
CA VAL A 488 9.48 -14.64 -20.85
C VAL A 488 8.35 -13.76 -21.41
N ASN A 489 8.34 -12.47 -21.06
CA ASN A 489 7.40 -11.46 -21.54
C ASN A 489 8.03 -10.54 -22.61
N GLY A 490 9.22 -10.88 -23.11
CA GLY A 490 9.93 -10.10 -24.14
C GLY A 490 10.89 -9.03 -23.60
N GLY A 491 11.07 -8.92 -22.28
CA GLY A 491 12.05 -8.02 -21.66
C GLY A 491 13.50 -8.52 -21.71
N PRO A 492 14.48 -7.71 -21.24
CA PRO A 492 15.90 -8.05 -21.36
C PRO A 492 16.45 -8.93 -20.22
N CYS A 493 15.68 -9.17 -19.15
CA CYS A 493 16.19 -9.78 -17.92
C CYS A 493 15.84 -11.27 -17.84
N ALA A 494 16.85 -12.13 -17.70
CA ALA A 494 16.63 -13.56 -17.46
C ALA A 494 16.27 -13.83 -16.00
N GLU A 495 16.84 -13.05 -15.09
CA GLU A 495 16.57 -13.10 -13.64
C GLU A 495 16.37 -11.71 -13.04
N VAL A 496 15.85 -11.64 -11.80
CA VAL A 496 15.54 -10.38 -11.10
C VAL A 496 16.78 -9.48 -10.96
N LYS A 497 17.95 -10.08 -10.71
CA LYS A 497 19.23 -9.35 -10.56
C LYS A 497 19.58 -8.55 -11.82
N ASP A 498 19.23 -9.04 -13.01
CA ASP A 498 19.51 -8.38 -14.29
C ASP A 498 18.83 -7.02 -14.39
N TRP A 499 17.71 -6.79 -13.67
CA TRP A 499 17.07 -5.48 -13.63
C TRP A 499 18.02 -4.37 -13.13
N PHE A 500 18.93 -4.73 -12.21
CA PHE A 500 19.93 -3.82 -11.66
C PHE A 500 21.22 -3.76 -12.48
N THR A 501 21.54 -4.78 -13.27
CA THR A 501 22.87 -4.92 -13.89
C THR A 501 22.88 -4.90 -15.41
N ASN A 502 21.78 -5.25 -16.07
CA ASN A 502 21.67 -5.27 -17.52
C ASN A 502 21.54 -3.84 -18.07
N ASP A 503 22.40 -3.47 -19.02
CA ASP A 503 22.43 -2.11 -19.59
C ASP A 503 21.13 -1.74 -20.31
N SER A 504 20.50 -2.68 -21.01
CA SER A 504 19.20 -2.45 -21.67
C SER A 504 18.10 -2.21 -20.63
N ALA A 505 18.07 -2.98 -19.54
CA ALA A 505 17.11 -2.76 -18.44
C ALA A 505 17.28 -1.36 -17.82
N LYS A 506 18.52 -0.97 -17.53
CA LYS A 506 18.85 0.39 -17.04
C LYS A 506 18.44 1.48 -18.04
N GLN A 507 18.63 1.26 -19.34
CA GLN A 507 18.20 2.20 -20.38
C GLN A 507 16.68 2.35 -20.42
N PHE A 508 15.91 1.26 -20.37
CA PHE A 508 14.46 1.34 -20.27
C PHE A 508 14.01 2.08 -19.00
N TYR A 509 14.65 1.81 -17.86
CA TYR A 509 14.35 2.53 -16.63
C TYR A 509 14.60 4.03 -16.75
N ARG A 510 15.71 4.44 -17.37
CA ARG A 510 15.98 5.87 -17.66
C ARG A 510 14.92 6.50 -18.57
N LYS A 511 14.45 5.78 -19.59
CA LYS A 511 13.34 6.24 -20.46
C LYS A 511 12.05 6.43 -19.65
N ARG A 512 11.75 5.51 -18.74
CA ARG A 512 10.64 5.64 -17.78
C ARG A 512 10.81 6.85 -16.87
N LEU A 513 11.98 7.05 -16.25
CA LEU A 513 12.25 8.23 -15.43
C LEU A 513 12.05 9.52 -16.22
N ARG A 514 12.51 9.57 -17.47
CA ARG A 514 12.26 10.70 -18.37
C ARG A 514 10.77 10.95 -18.57
N TYR A 515 9.96 9.91 -18.81
CA TYR A 515 8.51 10.05 -18.94
C TYR A 515 7.85 10.55 -17.65
N THR A 516 8.26 10.00 -16.49
CA THR A 516 7.80 10.42 -15.17
C THR A 516 8.05 11.92 -14.93
N VAL A 517 9.30 12.37 -15.16
CA VAL A 517 9.66 13.78 -15.03
C VAL A 517 8.93 14.66 -16.03
N ALA A 518 8.81 14.21 -17.29
CA ALA A 518 8.12 14.95 -18.34
C ALA A 518 6.67 15.30 -17.96
N ARG A 519 5.96 14.32 -17.37
CA ARG A 519 4.53 14.40 -17.12
C ARG A 519 4.17 15.00 -15.76
N TRP A 520 4.95 14.73 -14.71
CA TRP A 520 4.54 15.04 -13.32
C TRP A 520 5.48 15.96 -12.54
N ALA A 521 6.74 16.13 -12.93
CA ALA A 521 7.66 16.97 -12.17
C ALA A 521 7.29 18.46 -12.16
N TRP A 522 6.36 18.93 -13.01
CA TRP A 522 5.89 20.30 -12.90
C TRP A 522 5.14 20.59 -11.59
N SER A 523 4.60 19.57 -10.91
CA SER A 523 3.71 19.75 -9.76
C SER A 523 4.48 19.86 -8.44
N PRO A 524 4.34 20.97 -7.69
CA PRO A 524 4.90 21.10 -6.34
C PRO A 524 4.32 20.12 -5.30
N ASN A 525 3.19 19.48 -5.62
CA ASN A 525 2.52 18.50 -4.75
C ASN A 525 3.15 17.10 -4.82
N VAL A 526 4.09 16.88 -5.73
CA VAL A 526 5.02 15.76 -5.59
C VAL A 526 6.01 16.14 -4.49
N LEU A 527 6.00 15.44 -3.37
CA LEU A 527 6.97 15.63 -2.29
C LEU A 527 8.30 14.98 -2.68
N CYS A 528 8.24 13.72 -3.09
CA CYS A 528 9.43 12.88 -3.25
C CYS A 528 9.24 11.77 -4.27
N TRP A 529 10.28 11.53 -5.07
CA TRP A 529 10.47 10.31 -5.85
C TRP A 529 11.14 9.25 -4.97
N GLU A 530 10.45 8.14 -4.74
CA GLU A 530 11.02 6.99 -4.06
C GLU A 530 11.30 5.88 -5.09
N PHE A 531 12.54 5.40 -5.15
CA PHE A 531 12.93 4.37 -6.13
C PHE A 531 12.20 3.06 -5.93
N GLY A 532 12.16 2.52 -4.71
CA GLY A 532 11.39 1.30 -4.49
C GLY A 532 11.07 0.99 -3.03
N ASN A 533 10.01 0.20 -2.86
CA ASN A 533 9.52 -0.30 -1.58
C ASN A 533 10.29 -1.54 -1.11
N GLU A 534 11.05 -1.42 -0.03
CA GLU A 534 11.79 -2.51 0.63
C GLU A 534 12.73 -3.26 -0.34
N MET A 535 13.83 -2.60 -0.70
CA MET A 535 14.77 -3.06 -1.73
C MET A 535 15.38 -4.44 -1.48
N GLU A 536 15.38 -4.95 -0.25
CA GLU A 536 15.78 -6.32 0.07
C GLU A 536 14.91 -7.36 -0.62
N GLY A 537 13.67 -7.02 -0.96
CA GLY A 537 12.70 -7.97 -1.49
C GLY A 537 12.88 -8.41 -2.94
N TRP A 538 13.84 -7.83 -3.67
CA TRP A 538 14.27 -8.33 -4.97
C TRP A 538 15.09 -9.61 -4.78
N ASP A 539 14.52 -10.73 -5.20
CA ASP A 539 15.07 -12.07 -4.97
C ASP A 539 16.50 -12.21 -5.51
N LYS A 540 17.34 -12.96 -4.78
CA LYS A 540 18.73 -13.31 -5.14
C LYS A 540 19.62 -12.13 -5.58
N THR A 541 19.34 -10.94 -5.09
CA THR A 541 20.11 -9.74 -5.45
C THR A 541 20.83 -9.18 -4.22
N ASP A 542 22.16 -9.14 -4.29
CA ASP A 542 23.02 -8.66 -3.22
C ASP A 542 22.79 -7.17 -2.92
N GLU A 543 22.91 -6.78 -1.64
CA GLU A 543 22.73 -5.38 -1.20
C GLU A 543 23.67 -4.41 -1.93
N ALA A 544 24.95 -4.78 -2.10
CA ALA A 544 25.94 -3.94 -2.78
C ALA A 544 25.55 -3.63 -4.24
N VAL A 545 24.89 -4.57 -4.94
CA VAL A 545 24.40 -4.36 -6.31
C VAL A 545 23.27 -3.33 -6.33
N LYS A 546 22.33 -3.44 -5.37
CA LYS A 546 21.23 -2.49 -5.20
C LYS A 546 21.76 -1.09 -4.90
N ILE A 547 22.72 -0.96 -3.97
CA ILE A 547 23.34 0.33 -3.62
C ILE A 547 24.06 0.94 -4.83
N GLN A 548 24.84 0.14 -5.58
CA GLN A 548 25.52 0.62 -6.78
C GLN A 548 24.54 1.12 -7.85
N TRP A 549 23.39 0.45 -8.02
CA TRP A 549 22.35 0.92 -8.92
C TRP A 549 21.74 2.25 -8.47
N HIS A 550 21.49 2.45 -7.17
CA HIS A 550 21.02 3.74 -6.65
C HIS A 550 22.07 4.84 -6.85
N ALA A 551 23.36 4.52 -6.69
CA ALA A 551 24.46 5.46 -6.94
C ALA A 551 24.54 5.91 -8.41
N GLU A 552 23.97 5.15 -9.33
CA GLU A 552 23.84 5.48 -10.75
C GLU A 552 22.53 6.22 -11.06
N MET A 553 21.39 5.75 -10.53
CA MET A 553 20.06 6.26 -10.88
C MET A 553 19.66 7.52 -10.12
N ALA A 554 20.07 7.68 -8.85
CA ALA A 554 19.72 8.86 -8.08
C ALA A 554 20.30 10.16 -8.68
N PRO A 555 21.60 10.23 -9.04
CA PRO A 555 22.13 11.41 -9.74
C PRO A 555 21.47 11.63 -11.10
N TYR A 556 21.22 10.55 -11.87
CA TYR A 556 20.54 10.67 -13.17
C TYR A 556 19.14 11.30 -13.04
N LEU A 557 18.32 10.85 -12.08
CA LEU A 557 17.00 11.42 -11.83
C LEU A 557 17.12 12.89 -11.38
N ALA A 558 18.08 13.18 -10.50
CA ALA A 558 18.29 14.52 -9.96
C ALA A 558 18.78 15.53 -11.03
N ASP A 559 19.49 15.06 -12.06
CA ASP A 559 19.89 15.88 -13.22
C ASP A 559 18.75 16.04 -14.24
N LEU A 560 17.90 15.03 -14.38
CA LEU A 560 16.77 15.01 -15.29
C LEU A 560 15.63 15.92 -14.83
N ASP A 561 15.35 15.98 -13.53
CA ASP A 561 14.29 16.79 -12.94
C ASP A 561 14.75 18.25 -12.69
N PRO A 562 14.31 19.22 -13.51
CA PRO A 562 14.77 20.60 -13.40
C PRO A 562 14.24 21.31 -12.14
N TYR A 563 13.23 20.75 -11.49
CA TYR A 563 12.63 21.28 -10.28
C TYR A 563 13.21 20.66 -9.02
N ARG A 564 14.09 19.63 -9.13
CA ARG A 564 14.86 19.05 -8.02
C ARG A 564 13.97 18.52 -6.88
N HIS A 565 12.95 17.74 -7.19
CA HIS A 565 12.18 17.04 -6.15
C HIS A 565 13.09 16.18 -5.28
N LEU A 566 12.64 15.92 -4.05
CA LEU A 566 13.37 15.09 -3.11
C LEU A 566 13.43 13.65 -3.63
N VAL A 567 14.55 12.98 -3.42
CA VAL A 567 14.74 11.58 -3.82
C VAL A 567 14.99 10.70 -2.59
N THR A 568 14.37 9.52 -2.57
CA THR A 568 14.56 8.53 -1.51
C THR A 568 14.43 7.08 -2.04
N THR A 569 14.54 6.11 -1.14
CA THR A 569 14.23 4.69 -1.34
C THR A 569 13.87 4.10 0.02
N SER A 570 13.37 2.86 0.08
CA SER A 570 13.11 2.20 1.35
C SER A 570 13.68 0.79 1.46
N TRP A 571 13.84 0.37 2.70
CA TRP A 571 14.45 -0.88 3.10
C TRP A 571 13.62 -1.47 4.24
N TRP A 572 13.35 -2.78 4.23
CA TRP A 572 12.67 -3.43 5.37
C TRP A 572 13.58 -3.57 6.59
N SER A 573 14.88 -3.32 6.42
CA SER A 573 15.91 -3.43 7.46
C SER A 573 15.88 -2.21 8.36
N LYS A 574 14.74 -1.93 9.01
CA LYS A 574 14.58 -0.85 9.98
C LYS A 574 15.14 0.48 9.45
N THR A 575 16.33 0.89 9.87
CA THR A 575 17.00 2.14 9.46
C THR A 575 17.68 2.10 8.10
N GLY A 576 17.70 0.95 7.42
CA GLY A 576 18.36 0.76 6.11
C GLY A 576 19.90 0.83 6.16
N PRO A 577 20.57 0.52 5.03
CA PRO A 577 22.02 0.52 4.94
C PRO A 577 22.57 1.95 4.81
N GLU A 578 23.50 2.31 5.70
CA GLU A 578 24.14 3.64 5.73
C GLU A 578 24.74 4.04 4.37
N ALA A 579 25.39 3.10 3.67
CA ALA A 579 26.02 3.39 2.37
C ALA A 579 25.02 3.88 1.31
N CYS A 580 23.74 3.47 1.38
CA CYS A 580 22.69 4.00 0.52
C CYS A 580 22.35 5.45 0.89
N TRP A 581 22.24 5.73 2.19
CA TRP A 581 21.97 7.07 2.71
C TRP A 581 23.12 8.03 2.52
N GLN A 582 24.36 7.58 2.32
CA GLN A 582 25.49 8.44 1.99
C GLN A 582 25.54 8.87 0.51
N ILE A 583 24.67 8.33 -0.36
CA ILE A 583 24.55 8.80 -1.74
C ILE A 583 24.10 10.28 -1.71
N PRO A 584 24.85 11.23 -2.32
CA PRO A 584 24.54 12.66 -2.20
C PRO A 584 23.17 13.06 -2.76
N ALA A 585 22.71 12.37 -3.80
CA ALA A 585 21.40 12.58 -4.41
C ALA A 585 20.25 11.91 -3.65
N MET A 586 20.51 11.25 -2.52
CA MET A 586 19.47 10.72 -1.63
C MET A 586 19.13 11.78 -0.58
N ASP A 587 17.96 12.40 -0.66
CA ASP A 587 17.64 13.56 0.18
C ASP A 587 17.08 13.18 1.55
N ILE A 588 16.32 12.07 1.62
CA ILE A 588 15.60 11.61 2.81
C ILE A 588 16.13 10.23 3.23
N VAL A 589 16.36 10.04 4.53
CA VAL A 589 16.60 8.71 5.11
C VAL A 589 15.29 8.12 5.62
N GLN A 590 15.06 6.83 5.35
CA GLN A 590 13.81 6.18 5.71
C GLN A 590 13.94 5.15 6.82
N THR A 591 12.81 4.88 7.48
CA THR A 591 12.67 3.73 8.38
C THR A 591 11.37 2.99 8.13
N HIS A 592 11.45 1.68 7.96
CA HIS A 592 10.29 0.78 8.00
C HIS A 592 10.34 -0.01 9.30
N CYS A 593 9.31 0.12 10.14
CA CYS A 593 9.31 -0.51 11.46
C CYS A 593 7.99 -1.21 11.78
N TYR A 594 8.05 -2.53 11.83
CA TYR A 594 7.03 -3.34 12.48
C TYR A 594 7.59 -3.95 13.76
N THR A 595 7.03 -3.59 14.92
CA THR A 595 7.62 -4.03 16.21
C THR A 595 7.50 -5.53 16.42
N ASN A 596 6.39 -6.14 15.98
CA ASN A 596 6.15 -7.60 16.02
C ASN A 596 6.39 -8.23 17.41
N ASN A 597 6.23 -7.43 18.47
CA ASN A 597 6.42 -7.82 19.86
C ASN A 597 5.60 -6.91 20.78
N ASP A 598 5.46 -7.33 22.05
CA ASP A 598 4.64 -6.65 23.07
C ASP A 598 5.30 -5.40 23.69
N ALA A 599 6.46 -4.96 23.18
CA ALA A 599 7.19 -3.86 23.80
C ALA A 599 6.54 -2.49 23.53
N ASN A 600 6.87 -1.52 24.39
CA ASN A 600 6.47 -0.14 24.19
C ASN A 600 7.07 0.41 22.87
N VAL A 601 6.19 0.73 21.92
CA VAL A 601 6.57 1.19 20.59
C VAL A 601 7.20 2.59 20.63
N GLY A 602 6.81 3.43 21.59
CA GLY A 602 7.36 4.79 21.75
C GLY A 602 8.87 4.75 21.97
N ALA A 603 9.36 3.82 22.79
CA ALA A 603 10.80 3.65 23.04
C ALA A 603 11.55 3.22 21.77
N GLN A 604 10.98 2.29 21.00
CA GLN A 604 11.60 1.83 19.75
C GLN A 604 11.64 2.94 18.70
N VAL A 605 10.54 3.66 18.49
CA VAL A 605 10.46 4.77 17.54
C VAL A 605 11.44 5.87 17.91
N ARG A 606 11.48 6.28 19.19
CA ARG A 606 12.48 7.23 19.70
C ARG A 606 13.90 6.79 19.38
N ASN A 607 14.23 5.52 19.60
CA ASN A 607 15.57 5.02 19.34
C ASN A 607 15.94 5.08 17.86
N TYR A 608 15.03 4.71 16.95
CA TYR A 608 15.27 4.85 15.51
C TYR A 608 15.44 6.30 15.08
N CYS A 609 14.62 7.23 15.60
CA CYS A 609 14.80 8.66 15.36
C CYS A 609 16.18 9.13 15.79
N LEU A 610 16.63 8.76 17.00
CA LEU A 610 17.96 9.13 17.48
C LEU A 610 19.08 8.48 16.66
N THR A 611 18.92 7.24 16.20
CA THR A 611 19.89 6.60 15.30
C THR A 611 20.05 7.39 14.01
N GLN A 612 18.94 7.77 13.36
CA GLN A 612 18.99 8.52 12.11
C GLN A 612 19.49 9.96 12.32
N TRP A 613 19.01 10.64 13.36
CA TRP A 613 19.45 11.99 13.74
C TRP A 613 20.96 12.07 13.98
N ASN A 614 21.53 11.08 14.69
CA ASN A 614 22.96 11.06 14.98
C ASN A 614 23.80 10.59 13.78
N GLY A 615 23.21 9.83 12.85
CA GLY A 615 23.90 9.30 11.67
C GLY A 615 23.91 10.25 10.47
N PHE A 616 22.86 11.06 10.28
CA PHE A 616 22.66 11.81 9.05
C PHE A 616 22.08 13.21 9.27
N THR A 617 22.65 14.19 8.56
CA THR A 617 22.12 15.56 8.44
C THR A 617 21.10 15.62 7.29
N LYS A 618 20.03 14.84 7.42
CA LYS A 618 18.97 14.67 6.42
C LYS A 618 17.61 14.51 7.12
N PRO A 619 16.48 14.82 6.45
CA PRO A 619 15.18 14.53 7.01
C PRO A 619 14.99 13.03 7.16
N HIS A 620 14.49 12.62 8.33
CA HIS A 620 14.12 11.25 8.64
C HIS A 620 12.62 11.08 8.58
N ILE A 621 12.14 10.25 7.64
CA ILE A 621 10.72 9.91 7.50
C ILE A 621 10.56 8.40 7.72
N PHE A 622 9.56 8.00 8.51
CA PHE A 622 9.16 6.58 8.50
C PHE A 622 8.33 6.33 7.26
N GLY A 623 8.77 5.42 6.38
CA GLY A 623 7.98 5.01 5.21
C GLY A 623 6.85 4.07 5.60
N GLU A 624 7.08 3.22 6.60
CA GLU A 624 6.09 2.28 7.14
C GLU A 624 6.23 2.08 8.65
N PHE A 625 5.10 1.96 9.33
CA PHE A 625 5.02 1.64 10.74
C PHE A 625 3.83 0.73 11.07
N GLY A 626 4.02 -0.17 12.04
CA GLY A 626 2.93 -0.91 12.66
C GLY A 626 3.38 -1.75 13.84
N ILE A 627 2.43 -2.30 14.60
CA ILE A 627 2.75 -3.27 15.66
C ILE A 627 2.85 -4.71 15.13
N ARG A 628 2.30 -4.98 13.93
CA ARG A 628 2.36 -6.25 13.20
C ARG A 628 2.63 -6.03 11.70
N SER A 629 3.52 -6.83 11.12
CA SER A 629 3.87 -6.78 9.68
C SER A 629 3.01 -7.66 8.77
N HIS A 630 2.31 -8.66 9.31
CA HIS A 630 1.61 -9.67 8.49
C HIS A 630 0.09 -9.72 8.72
N GLU A 631 -0.43 -8.94 9.67
CA GLU A 631 -1.84 -8.91 10.03
C GLU A 631 -2.23 -7.50 10.49
N SER A 632 -3.49 -7.13 10.21
CA SER A 632 -4.10 -5.91 10.78
C SER A 632 -3.94 -5.87 12.29
N THR A 633 -3.91 -4.69 12.91
CA THR A 633 -3.66 -4.48 14.34
C THR A 633 -4.93 -4.25 15.18
N GLU A 634 -6.11 -4.27 14.55
CA GLU A 634 -7.43 -4.00 15.16
C GLU A 634 -7.70 -4.80 16.44
N ASP A 635 -7.48 -6.13 16.45
CA ASP A 635 -7.81 -6.94 17.63
C ASP A 635 -6.90 -6.66 18.85
N LYS A 636 -5.67 -6.19 18.58
CA LYS A 636 -4.64 -5.95 19.60
C LYS A 636 -4.69 -4.53 20.14
N ASP A 637 -4.97 -3.56 19.28
CA ASP A 637 -4.93 -2.14 19.63
C ASP A 637 -6.16 -1.38 19.12
N PRO A 638 -7.39 -1.74 19.54
CA PRO A 638 -8.62 -1.18 18.96
C PRO A 638 -8.82 0.34 19.17
N LYS A 639 -7.93 0.99 19.93
CA LYS A 639 -7.97 2.43 20.19
C LYS A 639 -6.79 3.20 19.57
N GLY A 640 -5.81 2.53 18.97
CA GLY A 640 -4.66 3.22 18.39
C GLY A 640 -3.60 3.70 19.38
N TRP A 641 -3.39 3.04 20.52
CA TRP A 641 -2.32 3.40 21.46
C TRP A 641 -0.92 3.28 20.84
N GLY A 642 -0.70 2.28 19.99
CA GLY A 642 0.54 2.10 19.27
C GLY A 642 0.77 3.22 18.24
N LEU A 643 -0.29 3.68 17.59
CA LEU A 643 -0.24 4.85 16.70
C LEU A 643 0.12 6.10 17.50
N HIS A 644 -0.66 6.39 18.54
CA HIS A 644 -0.48 7.50 19.46
C HIS A 644 0.94 7.60 19.98
N ASN A 645 1.44 6.56 20.65
CA ASN A 645 2.77 6.57 21.24
C ASN A 645 3.88 6.75 20.19
N ALA A 646 3.72 6.17 19.00
CA ALA A 646 4.69 6.29 17.92
C ALA A 646 4.75 7.72 17.35
N TYR A 647 3.62 8.40 17.20
CA TYR A 647 3.59 9.76 16.62
C TYR A 647 4.28 10.77 17.54
N TRP A 648 3.94 10.76 18.83
CA TRP A 648 4.53 11.65 19.81
C TRP A 648 6.02 11.35 20.04
N ALA A 649 6.40 10.06 20.07
CA ALA A 649 7.80 9.66 20.14
C ALA A 649 8.61 10.16 18.93
N ASN A 650 8.08 10.01 17.71
CA ASN A 650 8.75 10.43 16.49
C ASN A 650 9.02 11.95 16.51
N MET A 651 7.95 12.74 16.66
CA MET A 651 8.02 14.21 16.64
C MET A 651 8.97 14.76 17.70
N CYS A 652 8.86 14.30 18.95
CA CYS A 652 9.68 14.82 20.06
C CYS A 652 11.10 14.22 20.11
N SER A 653 11.45 13.31 19.19
CA SER A 653 12.80 12.75 19.06
C SER A 653 13.51 13.23 17.80
N GLY A 654 12.94 14.20 17.06
CA GLY A 654 13.60 14.84 15.92
C GLY A 654 13.27 14.22 14.56
N GLY A 655 12.26 13.36 14.43
CA GLY A 655 11.84 12.89 13.12
C GLY A 655 11.06 13.95 12.33
N CYS A 656 11.12 13.85 11.00
CA CYS A 656 10.47 14.76 10.07
C CYS A 656 9.08 14.22 9.68
N GLY A 657 8.11 14.36 10.58
CA GLY A 657 6.75 13.88 10.41
C GLY A 657 6.33 12.91 11.50
N ILE A 658 5.29 12.13 11.24
CA ILE A 658 4.87 11.03 12.13
C ILE A 658 5.44 9.68 11.66
N ALA A 659 5.34 8.66 12.52
CA ALA A 659 5.61 7.28 12.12
C ALA A 659 4.47 6.76 11.24
N VAL A 660 4.63 6.83 9.91
CA VAL A 660 3.54 6.62 8.93
C VAL A 660 2.98 5.20 9.01
N PRO A 661 1.76 4.98 9.54
CA PRO A 661 1.27 3.63 9.79
C PRO A 661 0.77 2.93 8.51
N TRP A 662 0.69 1.60 8.53
CA TRP A 662 0.29 0.80 7.35
C TRP A 662 -1.22 0.58 7.19
N TRP A 663 -1.88 -0.03 8.18
CA TRP A 663 -3.18 -0.69 7.98
C TRP A 663 -4.36 0.28 7.79
N HIS A 664 -4.59 0.79 6.58
CA HIS A 664 -5.77 1.62 6.24
C HIS A 664 -7.08 0.83 6.37
N GLU A 665 -7.29 -0.12 5.46
CA GLU A 665 -8.58 -0.81 5.22
C GLU A 665 -9.05 -1.70 6.37
N ASN A 666 -8.11 -2.17 7.19
CA ASN A 666 -8.39 -3.17 8.23
C ASN A 666 -8.19 -2.62 9.64
N TYR A 667 -7.83 -1.34 9.81
CA TYR A 667 -7.53 -0.79 11.13
C TYR A 667 -7.91 0.68 11.27
N ILE A 668 -7.30 1.59 10.48
CA ILE A 668 -7.53 3.04 10.63
C ILE A 668 -8.95 3.42 10.21
N GLU A 669 -9.36 3.00 9.00
CA GLU A 669 -10.68 3.34 8.45
C GLU A 669 -11.83 2.69 9.23
N PRO A 670 -11.84 1.35 9.46
CA PRO A 670 -12.97 0.69 10.14
C PRO A 670 -13.18 1.14 11.59
N LEU A 671 -12.10 1.50 12.30
CA LEU A 671 -12.17 1.95 13.69
C LEU A 671 -12.22 3.47 13.85
N ASN A 672 -12.22 4.22 12.74
CA ASN A 672 -12.26 5.68 12.72
C ASN A 672 -11.16 6.32 13.61
N LEU A 673 -9.91 5.89 13.44
CA LEU A 673 -8.75 6.31 14.27
C LEU A 673 -8.16 7.68 13.89
N TYR A 674 -8.83 8.44 13.02
CA TYR A 674 -8.38 9.70 12.47
C TYR A 674 -8.06 10.80 13.51
N PHE A 675 -8.66 10.71 14.70
CA PHE A 675 -8.42 11.68 15.77
C PHE A 675 -6.97 11.73 16.25
N HIS A 676 -6.19 10.65 16.08
CA HIS A 676 -4.74 10.64 16.39
C HIS A 676 -3.95 11.58 15.48
N PHE A 677 -4.31 11.66 14.19
CA PHE A 677 -3.67 12.57 13.23
C PHE A 677 -4.05 14.01 13.53
N GLN A 678 -5.34 14.26 13.79
CA GLN A 678 -5.83 15.60 14.18
C GLN A 678 -5.15 16.11 15.46
N ALA A 679 -4.87 15.22 16.42
CA ALA A 679 -4.20 15.60 17.66
C ALA A 679 -2.78 16.12 17.41
N ILE A 680 -2.02 15.44 16.53
CA ILE A 680 -0.69 15.89 16.11
C ILE A 680 -0.80 17.18 15.29
N ALA A 681 -1.72 17.28 14.34
CA ALA A 681 -1.92 18.47 13.51
C ALA A 681 -2.17 19.73 14.37
N ASN A 682 -2.98 19.59 15.43
CA ASN A 682 -3.22 20.67 16.39
C ASN A 682 -1.95 21.05 17.18
N PHE A 683 -1.17 20.06 17.62
CA PHE A 683 0.04 20.30 18.40
C PHE A 683 1.15 20.93 17.55
N VAL A 684 1.38 20.48 16.31
CA VAL A 684 2.47 21.02 15.48
C VAL A 684 2.21 22.44 14.97
N LYS A 685 0.95 22.91 15.04
CA LYS A 685 0.58 24.27 14.63
C LYS A 685 1.46 25.32 15.34
N GLY A 686 2.15 26.12 14.53
CA GLY A 686 3.03 27.19 14.98
C GLY A 686 4.43 26.75 15.43
N LEU A 687 4.78 25.47 15.34
CA LEU A 687 6.16 25.02 15.61
C LEU A 687 7.08 25.31 14.41
N PRO A 688 8.32 25.77 14.64
CA PRO A 688 9.21 26.19 13.56
C PRO A 688 9.97 25.02 12.89
N PHE A 689 9.29 23.91 12.59
CA PHE A 689 9.90 22.82 11.84
C PHE A 689 10.34 23.32 10.46
N GLY A 690 11.59 23.07 10.10
CA GLY A 690 12.19 23.55 8.85
C GLY A 690 12.44 25.06 8.77
N THR A 691 12.07 25.85 9.78
CA THR A 691 12.27 27.32 9.82
C THR A 691 13.16 27.79 10.95
N ALA A 692 13.49 26.91 11.89
CA ALA A 692 14.53 27.08 12.89
C ALA A 692 15.33 25.78 13.08
N THR A 693 16.56 25.89 13.55
CA THR A 693 17.40 24.74 13.89
C THR A 693 16.94 24.13 15.20
N TRP A 694 16.71 22.82 15.19
CA TRP A 694 16.38 22.02 16.36
C TRP A 694 17.61 21.27 16.88
N GLU A 695 17.64 21.05 18.19
CA GLU A 695 18.62 20.19 18.83
C GLU A 695 17.98 19.28 19.88
N GLN A 696 18.60 18.12 20.12
CA GLN A 696 18.19 17.19 21.15
C GLN A 696 18.42 17.80 22.53
N VAL A 697 17.44 17.68 23.42
CA VAL A 697 17.53 18.17 24.80
C VAL A 697 17.92 17.00 25.71
N SER A 698 19.02 17.18 26.46
CA SER A 698 19.36 16.26 27.54
C SER A 698 18.31 16.35 28.64
N VAL A 699 17.77 15.19 29.02
CA VAL A 699 16.79 15.05 30.09
C VAL A 699 17.44 14.29 31.23
N ALA A 700 17.52 14.91 32.40
CA ALA A 700 18.00 14.24 33.59
C ALA A 700 17.05 13.10 33.98
N ARG A 701 17.56 12.10 34.70
CA ARG A 701 16.76 10.97 35.20
C ARG A 701 15.52 11.49 35.94
N PRO A 702 14.30 11.06 35.58
CA PRO A 702 13.08 11.46 36.29
C PRO A 702 13.13 11.09 37.77
N GLU A 703 12.60 11.96 38.62
CA GLU A 703 12.59 11.82 40.08
C GLU A 703 11.16 11.90 40.61
N TYR A 704 10.85 11.20 41.71
CA TYR A 704 9.58 11.41 42.40
C TYR A 704 9.59 12.78 43.10
N VAL A 705 8.48 13.53 43.01
CA VAL A 705 8.30 14.73 43.84
C VAL A 705 8.23 14.33 45.32
N THR A 706 7.58 13.22 45.61
CA THR A 706 7.58 12.58 46.93
C THR A 706 7.77 11.08 46.70
N PRO A 707 8.89 10.49 47.15
CA PRO A 707 9.13 9.06 46.99
C PRO A 707 8.01 8.23 47.63
N PRO A 708 7.60 7.11 47.03
CA PRO A 708 6.62 6.21 47.61
C PRO A 708 7.13 5.65 48.95
N ALA A 709 6.23 5.49 49.93
CA ALA A 709 6.58 5.03 51.27
C ALA A 709 7.14 3.59 51.32
N ALA A 710 6.89 2.80 50.28
CA ALA A 710 7.48 1.48 50.06
C ALA A 710 8.02 1.38 48.63
N PRO A 711 9.07 0.57 48.38
CA PRO A 711 9.54 0.30 47.03
C PRO A 711 8.40 -0.22 46.16
N ILE A 712 8.12 0.46 45.06
CA ILE A 712 7.17 -0.02 44.06
C ILE A 712 7.85 -1.19 43.35
N VAL A 713 7.17 -2.33 43.27
CA VAL A 713 7.69 -3.50 42.53
C VAL A 713 6.80 -3.82 41.33
N ARG A 714 7.41 -4.38 40.28
CA ARG A 714 6.75 -4.83 39.05
C ARG A 714 7.25 -6.19 38.60
N ASP A 715 6.43 -6.83 37.77
CA ASP A 715 6.80 -8.06 37.10
C ASP A 715 7.89 -7.75 36.07
N LEU A 716 9.04 -8.42 36.19
CA LEU A 716 10.06 -8.37 35.17
C LEU A 716 9.73 -9.40 34.09
N VAL A 717 9.70 -8.97 32.84
CA VAL A 717 9.55 -9.86 31.67
C VAL A 717 10.87 -9.89 30.88
N VAL A 718 11.48 -11.06 30.77
CA VAL A 718 12.65 -11.31 29.91
C VAL A 718 12.19 -12.06 28.67
N VAL A 719 12.29 -11.40 27.52
CA VAL A 719 12.01 -12.01 26.20
C VAL A 719 13.32 -12.55 25.63
N PRO A 720 13.42 -13.86 25.34
CA PRO A 720 14.62 -14.43 24.74
C PRO A 720 14.89 -13.86 23.35
N SER A 721 16.16 -13.63 23.04
CA SER A 721 16.65 -13.08 21.77
C SER A 721 17.50 -14.09 20.99
N ALA A 722 18.20 -15.01 21.68
CA ALA A 722 18.96 -16.07 21.04
C ALA A 722 18.06 -17.23 20.60
N GLY A 723 18.40 -17.84 19.47
CA GLY A 723 17.64 -18.92 18.85
C GLY A 723 18.40 -20.25 18.80
N TRP A 724 18.33 -20.91 17.65
CA TRP A 724 19.00 -22.19 17.44
C TRP A 724 20.53 -22.08 17.54
N GLY A 725 21.15 -22.96 18.33
CA GLY A 725 22.59 -22.99 18.54
C GLY A 725 22.97 -23.08 20.02
N LYS A 726 24.27 -23.22 20.29
CA LYS A 726 24.83 -23.28 21.64
C LYS A 726 25.15 -21.89 22.14
N THR A 727 24.68 -21.53 23.33
CA THR A 727 25.11 -20.28 23.98
C THR A 727 26.31 -20.56 24.89
N THR A 728 27.28 -19.65 24.91
CA THR A 728 28.43 -19.71 25.83
C THR A 728 28.09 -19.15 27.21
N VAL A 729 27.03 -18.32 27.30
CA VAL A 729 26.48 -17.78 28.54
C VAL A 729 25.26 -18.59 28.94
N THR A 730 25.27 -19.13 30.15
CA THR A 730 24.16 -19.91 30.74
C THR A 730 23.71 -19.36 32.09
N GLU A 731 24.41 -18.38 32.67
CA GLU A 731 24.01 -17.70 33.92
C GLU A 731 23.67 -16.23 33.65
N PHE A 732 22.46 -15.85 34.05
CA PHE A 732 21.86 -14.53 33.84
C PHE A 732 21.48 -13.91 35.19
N ARG A 733 22.24 -12.91 35.61
CA ARG A 733 21.98 -12.06 36.77
C ARG A 733 20.97 -10.98 36.40
N VAL A 734 19.84 -11.02 37.08
CA VAL A 734 18.78 -10.01 37.05
C VAL A 734 19.09 -8.96 38.13
N GLN A 735 19.24 -7.71 37.72
CA GLN A 735 19.45 -6.58 38.62
C GLN A 735 18.11 -6.06 39.18
N PRO A 736 18.11 -5.34 40.32
CA PRO A 736 16.89 -4.78 40.90
C PRO A 736 16.11 -3.87 39.95
N ASP A 737 16.78 -3.15 39.04
CA ASP A 737 16.14 -2.28 38.04
C ASP A 737 15.50 -3.06 36.87
N GLY A 738 15.66 -4.39 36.85
CA GLY A 738 15.16 -5.29 35.82
C GLY A 738 16.15 -5.59 34.70
N THR A 739 17.34 -4.98 34.69
CA THR A 739 18.35 -5.28 33.67
C THR A 739 18.95 -6.68 33.86
N VAL A 740 19.27 -7.34 32.74
CA VAL A 740 19.85 -8.69 32.72
C VAL A 740 21.19 -8.62 32.00
N ASN A 741 22.24 -9.25 32.54
CA ASN A 741 23.53 -9.33 31.83
C ASN A 741 23.40 -10.24 30.59
N ASN A 742 24.11 -9.86 29.52
CA ASN A 742 24.12 -10.60 28.25
C ASN A 742 22.70 -10.99 27.77
N PRO A 743 21.75 -10.03 27.74
CA PRO A 743 20.35 -10.34 27.44
C PRO A 743 20.21 -10.99 26.06
N ASP A 744 21.08 -10.60 25.11
CA ASP A 744 21.16 -11.15 23.76
C ASP A 744 21.43 -12.66 23.73
N SER A 745 22.04 -13.22 24.78
CA SER A 745 22.37 -14.64 24.92
C SER A 745 21.28 -15.47 25.60
N VAL A 746 20.18 -14.87 26.06
CA VAL A 746 19.05 -15.62 26.62
C VAL A 746 18.38 -16.41 25.51
N ASN A 747 18.52 -17.74 25.54
CA ASN A 747 18.02 -18.62 24.49
C ASN A 747 16.52 -18.90 24.63
N GLY A 748 15.79 -18.74 23.53
CA GLY A 748 14.37 -19.06 23.41
C GLY A 748 14.08 -20.53 23.11
N ILE A 749 15.10 -21.37 22.99
CA ILE A 749 14.98 -22.81 22.73
C ILE A 749 15.70 -23.58 23.85
N LEU A 750 14.93 -24.28 24.68
CA LEU A 750 15.48 -25.25 25.63
C LEU A 750 15.70 -26.58 24.90
N GLN A 751 16.95 -26.88 24.59
CA GLN A 751 17.34 -28.08 23.84
C GLN A 751 17.19 -29.36 24.68
N GLY A 752 16.62 -30.40 24.06
CA GLY A 752 16.45 -31.72 24.64
C GLY A 752 17.57 -32.70 24.26
N GLN A 753 17.31 -33.99 24.45
CA GLN A 753 18.28 -35.07 24.19
C GLN A 753 18.70 -35.17 22.72
N GLY A 754 17.80 -34.86 21.78
CA GLY A 754 18.08 -34.85 20.34
C GLY A 754 19.13 -33.83 19.89
N HIS A 755 19.44 -32.84 20.73
CA HIS A 755 20.38 -31.75 20.46
C HIS A 755 21.36 -31.54 21.63
N ALA A 756 21.85 -32.64 22.21
CA ALA A 756 22.72 -32.62 23.38
C ALA A 756 24.03 -31.83 23.17
N ASP A 757 24.52 -31.74 21.93
CA ASP A 757 25.75 -31.02 21.54
C ASP A 757 25.63 -29.49 21.72
N ILE A 758 24.43 -28.95 21.49
CA ILE A 758 24.11 -27.53 21.62
C ILE A 758 23.26 -27.19 22.87
N LYS A 759 22.98 -28.18 23.71
CA LYS A 759 22.23 -27.99 24.97
C LYS A 759 22.96 -27.05 25.93
N SER A 760 22.26 -26.00 26.36
CA SER A 760 22.77 -24.89 27.18
C SER A 760 21.68 -24.38 28.14
N PRO A 761 21.40 -25.10 29.25
CA PRO A 761 20.31 -24.77 30.16
C PRO A 761 20.53 -23.42 30.87
N PRO A 762 19.56 -22.49 30.84
CA PRO A 762 19.70 -21.19 31.48
C PRO A 762 19.50 -21.27 33.00
N THR A 763 20.27 -20.46 33.72
CA THR A 763 20.14 -20.21 35.16
C THR A 763 19.99 -18.72 35.38
N PHE A 764 18.90 -18.31 36.04
CA PHE A 764 18.69 -16.93 36.44
C PHE A 764 19.09 -16.74 37.91
N VAL A 765 19.87 -15.71 38.20
CA VAL A 765 20.18 -15.27 39.55
C VAL A 765 19.43 -13.97 39.77
N VAL A 766 18.43 -13.99 40.65
CA VAL A 766 17.46 -12.90 40.79
C VAL A 766 17.11 -12.69 42.25
N ASP A 767 16.94 -11.44 42.65
CA ASP A 767 16.44 -11.07 43.98
C ASP A 767 14.93 -10.83 43.92
N PHE A 768 14.18 -11.52 44.77
CA PHE A 768 12.74 -11.32 44.96
C PHE A 768 12.54 -10.45 46.20
N PRO A 769 12.26 -9.14 46.07
CA PRO A 769 12.10 -8.25 47.23
C PRO A 769 10.86 -8.60 48.06
N VAL A 770 9.90 -9.29 47.46
CA VAL A 770 8.71 -9.89 48.08
C VAL A 770 8.51 -11.30 47.52
N PRO A 771 7.81 -12.21 48.22
CA PRO A 771 7.49 -13.52 47.66
C PRO A 771 6.75 -13.39 46.33
N GLY A 772 7.16 -14.17 45.33
CA GLY A 772 6.65 -14.06 43.97
C GLY A 772 6.65 -15.40 43.24
N LYS A 773 6.62 -15.34 41.91
CA LYS A 773 6.60 -16.49 41.02
C LYS A 773 7.62 -16.31 39.91
N PHE A 774 8.23 -17.42 39.51
CA PHE A 774 8.92 -17.54 38.24
C PHE A 774 8.02 -18.26 37.25
N ILE A 775 7.77 -17.64 36.09
CA ILE A 775 6.84 -18.13 35.09
C ILE A 775 7.54 -18.30 33.75
N VAL A 776 7.43 -19.49 33.17
CA VAL A 776 7.91 -19.81 31.82
C VAL A 776 6.71 -19.89 30.88
N SER A 777 6.72 -19.10 29.81
CA SER A 777 5.70 -19.20 28.75
C SER A 777 6.14 -20.21 27.70
N VAL A 778 5.54 -21.40 27.71
CA VAL A 778 5.86 -22.50 26.80
C VAL A 778 5.07 -22.35 25.50
N GLY A 779 5.79 -22.29 24.38
CA GLY A 779 5.22 -22.16 23.04
C GLY A 779 5.08 -23.51 22.34
N ARG A 780 5.75 -23.65 21.19
CA ARG A 780 5.85 -24.90 20.43
C ARG A 780 6.87 -25.85 21.05
N VAL A 781 6.59 -27.14 20.99
CA VAL A 781 7.47 -28.23 21.44
C VAL A 781 7.63 -29.21 20.28
N SER A 782 8.82 -29.75 20.08
CA SER A 782 9.12 -30.79 19.11
C SER A 782 9.29 -32.13 19.80
N ASN A 783 8.81 -33.22 19.20
CA ASN A 783 8.86 -34.62 19.64
C ASN A 783 8.33 -34.89 21.07
N SER A 784 9.07 -34.46 22.08
CA SER A 784 8.57 -34.23 23.43
C SER A 784 9.52 -33.32 24.20
N GLY A 785 8.96 -32.55 25.13
CA GLY A 785 9.70 -31.77 26.12
C GLY A 785 9.50 -32.32 27.54
N LEU A 786 10.52 -32.20 28.39
CA LEU A 786 10.42 -32.44 29.83
C LEU A 786 11.02 -31.26 30.57
N LEU A 787 10.19 -30.27 30.88
CA LEU A 787 10.60 -29.04 31.55
C LEU A 787 10.84 -29.34 33.03
N ARG A 788 12.06 -29.08 33.49
CA ARG A 788 12.41 -29.12 34.91
C ARG A 788 12.86 -27.74 35.38
N ILE A 789 12.45 -27.36 36.58
CA ILE A 789 12.85 -26.08 37.20
C ILE A 789 13.38 -26.36 38.61
N TRP A 790 14.53 -25.79 38.91
CA TRP A 790 15.14 -25.81 40.24
C TRP A 790 15.20 -24.39 40.81
N VAL A 791 14.91 -24.26 42.09
CA VAL A 791 15.13 -23.05 42.89
C VAL A 791 16.09 -23.43 44.00
N ASP A 792 17.26 -22.79 44.04
CA ASP A 792 18.35 -23.07 45.00
C ASP A 792 18.64 -24.57 45.15
N GLU A 793 18.93 -25.21 44.01
CA GLU A 793 19.26 -26.64 43.89
C GLU A 793 18.09 -27.62 44.17
N THR A 794 16.97 -27.14 44.70
CA THR A 794 15.77 -27.95 44.93
C THR A 794 14.93 -28.01 43.65
N GLN A 795 14.65 -29.21 43.13
CA GLN A 795 13.74 -29.37 41.99
C GLN A 795 12.31 -29.07 42.45
N VAL A 796 11.74 -27.97 41.98
CA VAL A 796 10.38 -27.52 42.34
C VAL A 796 9.35 -27.88 41.29
N LEU A 797 9.79 -28.21 40.07
CA LEU A 797 8.91 -28.61 38.98
C LEU A 797 9.56 -29.69 38.11
N GLU A 798 8.74 -30.64 37.70
CA GLU A 798 8.98 -31.53 36.57
C GLU A 798 7.65 -31.65 35.79
N ARG A 799 7.66 -31.28 34.51
CA ARG A 799 6.45 -31.27 33.68
C ARG A 799 6.74 -31.74 32.26
N GLU A 800 6.01 -32.78 31.84
CA GLU A 800 6.09 -33.29 30.47
C GLU A 800 5.22 -32.48 29.51
N PHE A 801 5.72 -32.31 28.29
CA PHE A 801 5.04 -31.74 27.14
C PHE A 801 5.16 -32.72 25.97
N PRO A 802 4.29 -33.75 25.89
CA PRO A 802 4.30 -34.69 24.77
C PRO A 802 3.94 -34.00 23.45
N CYS A 803 4.33 -34.57 22.31
CA CYS A 803 3.80 -34.17 21.01
C CYS A 803 3.08 -35.34 20.34
N GLY A 804 2.01 -35.03 19.62
CA GLY A 804 1.20 -36.04 18.96
C GLY A 804 -0.07 -35.47 18.37
N GLU A 805 -0.80 -36.32 17.66
CA GLU A 805 -2.11 -35.96 17.14
C GLU A 805 -3.05 -35.56 18.30
N LYS A 806 -3.71 -34.41 18.16
CA LYS A 806 -4.63 -33.84 19.17
C LYS A 806 -3.97 -33.47 20.51
N ILE A 807 -2.66 -33.28 20.53
CA ILE A 807 -1.92 -32.81 21.71
C ILE A 807 -1.54 -31.33 21.54
N GLY A 808 -1.85 -30.52 22.57
CA GLY A 808 -1.71 -29.07 22.53
C GLY A 808 -2.90 -28.37 21.87
N LYS A 809 -2.79 -27.05 21.68
CA LYS A 809 -3.78 -26.24 20.94
C LYS A 809 -3.72 -26.50 19.43
N GLU A 810 -2.52 -26.78 18.93
CA GLU A 810 -2.26 -27.14 17.54
C GLU A 810 -1.21 -28.25 17.50
N TRP A 811 -1.25 -29.10 16.47
CA TRP A 811 -0.27 -30.16 16.27
C TRP A 811 0.00 -30.34 14.77
N VAL A 812 1.23 -30.68 14.44
CA VAL A 812 1.64 -30.95 13.05
C VAL A 812 2.66 -32.07 13.02
N TYR A 813 2.46 -33.03 12.12
CA TYR A 813 3.48 -34.03 11.82
C TYR A 813 4.47 -33.44 10.84
N ARG A 814 5.77 -33.61 11.09
CA ARG A 814 6.87 -33.16 10.23
C ARG A 814 7.49 -34.38 9.53
N PRO A 815 7.11 -34.66 8.27
CA PRO A 815 7.63 -35.82 7.55
C PRO A 815 9.15 -35.79 7.41
N GLU A 816 9.76 -34.60 7.31
CA GLU A 816 11.19 -34.41 7.12
C GLU A 816 12.01 -34.92 8.31
N TRP A 817 11.44 -34.88 9.52
CA TRP A 817 12.11 -35.28 10.77
C TRP A 817 11.41 -36.47 11.46
N THR A 818 10.37 -37.03 10.85
CA THR A 818 9.62 -38.19 11.36
C THR A 818 9.09 -38.00 12.80
N LEU A 819 8.64 -36.78 13.13
CA LEU A 819 8.20 -36.41 14.49
C LEU A 819 6.97 -35.49 14.47
N TRP A 820 6.34 -35.34 15.63
CA TRP A 820 5.26 -34.38 15.85
C TRP A 820 5.79 -33.10 16.52
N GLU A 821 5.26 -31.95 16.12
CA GLU A 821 5.34 -30.70 16.86
C GLU A 821 3.95 -30.34 17.43
N SER A 822 3.90 -29.88 18.67
CA SER A 822 2.67 -29.43 19.33
C SER A 822 2.83 -28.00 19.88
N VAL A 823 1.81 -27.16 19.73
CA VAL A 823 1.78 -25.79 20.27
C VAL A 823 0.96 -25.78 21.55
N TYR A 824 1.58 -25.40 22.67
CA TYR A 824 0.91 -25.34 23.98
C TYR A 824 0.39 -23.94 24.30
N ASP A 825 1.24 -22.92 24.18
CA ASP A 825 0.94 -21.54 24.58
C ASP A 825 0.37 -21.46 26.00
N GLU A 826 1.10 -22.08 26.92
CA GLU A 826 0.77 -22.20 28.34
C GLU A 826 1.79 -21.48 29.22
N LYS A 827 1.35 -21.02 30.39
CA LYS A 827 2.21 -20.45 31.43
C LYS A 827 2.46 -21.49 32.51
N VAL A 828 3.73 -21.79 32.77
CA VAL A 828 4.17 -22.70 33.84
C VAL A 828 4.77 -21.85 34.95
N ALA A 829 4.16 -21.87 36.14
CA ALA A 829 4.58 -21.03 37.26
C ALA A 829 5.10 -21.89 38.42
N VAL A 830 6.17 -21.42 39.06
CA VAL A 830 6.66 -21.94 40.35
C VAL A 830 6.73 -20.79 41.33
N ASP A 831 6.35 -21.04 42.59
CA ASP A 831 6.44 -20.05 43.65
C ASP A 831 7.91 -19.89 44.09
N VAL A 832 8.34 -18.66 44.33
CA VAL A 832 9.70 -18.30 44.74
C VAL A 832 9.61 -17.44 46.00
N PRO A 833 10.28 -17.82 47.11
CA PRO A 833 10.32 -17.00 48.32
C PRO A 833 10.96 -15.61 48.08
N ALA A 834 10.90 -14.75 49.10
CA ALA A 834 11.66 -13.50 49.08
C ALA A 834 13.15 -13.77 49.34
N GLY A 835 14.02 -13.00 48.69
CA GLY A 835 15.47 -13.08 48.77
C GLY A 835 16.13 -13.40 47.43
N GLN A 836 17.45 -13.58 47.46
CA GLN A 836 18.22 -13.95 46.29
C GLN A 836 18.10 -15.45 46.00
N HIS A 837 17.74 -15.79 44.77
CA HIS A 837 17.52 -17.15 44.33
C HIS A 837 18.25 -17.47 43.03
N ARG A 838 18.70 -18.72 42.90
CA ARG A 838 19.21 -19.31 41.65
C ARG A 838 18.14 -20.21 41.04
N ILE A 839 17.60 -19.80 39.90
CA ILE A 839 16.53 -20.48 39.19
C ILE A 839 17.08 -21.12 37.93
N ARG A 840 17.28 -22.44 37.94
CA ARG A 840 17.78 -23.20 36.78
C ARG A 840 16.65 -23.87 36.04
N LEU A 841 16.72 -23.87 34.72
CA LEU A 841 15.79 -24.58 33.85
C LEU A 841 16.52 -25.64 33.04
N ASP A 842 15.85 -26.74 32.76
CA ASP A 842 16.37 -27.75 31.86
C ASP A 842 15.22 -28.40 31.07
N ASN A 843 15.58 -29.01 29.94
CA ASN A 843 14.71 -29.84 29.14
C ASN A 843 15.36 -31.21 28.93
N ASP A 844 14.83 -32.22 29.61
CA ASP A 844 15.29 -33.61 29.47
C ASP A 844 14.42 -34.42 28.50
N GLY A 845 13.54 -33.74 27.77
CA GLY A 845 12.69 -34.33 26.73
C GLY A 845 13.49 -34.81 25.54
N LYS A 846 12.80 -35.49 24.61
CA LYS A 846 13.45 -36.06 23.43
C LYS A 846 14.00 -34.98 22.50
N ASP A 847 13.40 -33.80 22.49
CA ASP A 847 13.75 -32.71 21.59
C ASP A 847 13.41 -31.35 22.23
N TRP A 848 13.38 -30.25 21.48
CA TRP A 848 13.36 -28.88 22.03
C TRP A 848 11.99 -28.37 22.51
N ILE A 849 12.02 -27.44 23.48
CA ILE A 849 10.89 -26.61 23.93
C ILE A 849 11.16 -25.15 23.55
N ARG A 850 10.21 -24.49 22.88
CA ARG A 850 10.25 -23.04 22.65
C ARG A 850 9.76 -22.30 23.90
N VAL A 851 10.58 -21.40 24.43
CA VAL A 851 10.19 -20.46 25.47
C VAL A 851 9.92 -19.10 24.84
N LYS A 852 8.70 -18.57 25.04
CA LYS A 852 8.28 -17.26 24.53
C LYS A 852 8.74 -16.09 25.42
N ARG A 853 8.75 -16.29 26.74
CA ARG A 853 9.23 -15.31 27.75
C ARG A 853 9.39 -15.96 29.11
N TYR A 854 10.23 -15.36 29.93
CA TYR A 854 10.37 -15.60 31.36
C TYR A 854 9.75 -14.42 32.12
N VAL A 855 8.98 -14.67 33.18
CA VAL A 855 8.41 -13.62 34.04
C VAL A 855 8.81 -13.86 35.48
N PHE A 856 9.30 -12.82 36.14
CA PHE A 856 9.65 -12.81 37.56
C PHE A 856 8.73 -11.80 38.26
N THR A 857 7.71 -12.29 38.96
CA THR A 857 6.66 -11.40 39.46
C THR A 857 7.16 -10.57 40.63
N GLY A 858 6.93 -9.25 40.60
CA GLY A 858 7.35 -8.34 41.66
C GLY A 858 8.86 -8.23 41.89
N CYS A 859 9.70 -8.62 40.93
CA CYS A 859 11.17 -8.57 41.07
C CYS A 859 11.78 -7.22 40.66
N GLN A 860 11.14 -6.49 39.75
CA GLN A 860 11.67 -5.21 39.30
C GLN A 860 11.33 -4.14 40.33
N VAL A 861 12.34 -3.58 40.99
CA VAL A 861 12.22 -2.45 41.90
C VAL A 861 12.20 -1.16 41.11
N ILE A 862 11.10 -0.42 41.24
CA ILE A 862 10.86 0.87 40.60
C ILE A 862 11.27 1.97 41.57
N ASP A 863 12.57 2.28 41.55
CA ASP A 863 13.19 3.33 42.38
C ASP A 863 12.97 4.76 41.82
N ARG A 864 12.36 4.88 40.63
CA ARG A 864 12.11 6.13 39.90
C ARG A 864 10.76 6.10 39.17
N PRO A 865 10.19 7.26 38.82
CA PRO A 865 9.05 7.31 37.91
C PRO A 865 9.40 6.64 36.57
N LEU A 866 8.55 5.70 36.12
CA LEU A 866 8.68 5.04 34.82
C LEU A 866 8.20 5.96 33.70
N LEU A 867 9.04 6.89 33.30
CA LEU A 867 8.76 7.87 32.26
C LEU A 867 9.72 7.74 31.09
N LEU A 868 9.19 7.47 29.90
CA LEU A 868 9.90 7.70 28.65
C LEU A 868 9.81 9.18 28.31
N THR A 869 10.98 9.79 28.08
CA THR A 869 11.08 11.23 27.80
C THR A 869 11.73 11.49 26.45
N ALA A 870 11.10 12.32 25.63
CA ALA A 870 11.66 12.82 24.37
C ALA A 870 11.52 14.35 24.35
N ALA A 871 12.59 15.06 24.03
CA ALA A 871 12.58 16.51 24.02
C ALA A 871 13.56 17.07 22.98
N ILE A 872 13.10 18.05 22.23
CA ILE A 872 13.90 18.83 21.27
C ILE A 872 13.61 20.31 21.48
N ARG A 873 14.58 21.16 21.12
CA ARG A 873 14.41 22.62 21.21
C ARG A 873 14.93 23.36 20.00
N ALA A 874 14.22 24.42 19.65
CA ALA A 874 14.64 25.49 18.76
C ALA A 874 14.86 26.78 19.59
N PRO A 875 15.43 27.85 19.01
CA PRO A 875 15.77 29.07 19.77
C PRO A 875 14.63 29.71 20.57
N GLU A 876 13.39 29.66 20.05
CA GLU A 876 12.23 30.32 20.69
C GLU A 876 11.28 29.35 21.40
N VAL A 877 11.39 28.05 21.14
CA VAL A 877 10.47 27.03 21.65
C VAL A 877 11.16 25.70 21.85
N ALA A 878 10.85 25.02 22.95
CA ALA A 878 11.14 23.61 23.13
C ALA A 878 9.84 22.81 23.21
N ILE A 879 9.90 21.55 22.78
CA ILE A 879 8.82 20.59 22.98
C ILE A 879 9.33 19.39 23.76
N VAL A 880 8.47 18.85 24.62
CA VAL A 880 8.74 17.65 25.40
C VAL A 880 7.53 16.75 25.37
N TRP A 881 7.75 15.46 25.25
CA TRP A 881 6.76 14.41 25.48
C TRP A 881 7.22 13.51 26.61
N LEU A 882 6.31 13.29 27.56
CA LEU A 882 6.49 12.43 28.73
C LEU A 882 5.45 11.34 28.65
N GLN A 883 5.88 10.09 28.53
CA GLN A 883 5.00 8.93 28.49
C GLN A 883 5.20 8.10 29.75
N ASN A 884 4.13 7.69 30.41
CA ASN A 884 4.16 6.53 31.30
C ASN A 884 4.64 5.32 30.49
N GLU A 885 5.80 4.74 30.81
CA GLU A 885 6.35 3.62 30.05
C GLU A 885 5.41 2.42 30.00
N GLU A 886 4.57 2.25 31.02
CA GLU A 886 3.55 1.20 31.06
C GLU A 886 2.34 1.52 30.18
N SER A 887 2.12 2.77 29.78
CA SER A 887 1.02 3.18 28.89
C SER A 887 1.37 2.90 27.42
N CYS A 888 1.48 1.62 27.09
CA CYS A 888 1.65 1.10 25.75
C CYS A 888 0.43 0.26 25.31
N TRP A 889 0.30 0.02 24.00
CA TRP A 889 -0.84 -0.73 23.43
C TRP A 889 -1.08 -2.08 24.12
N PHE A 890 -0.02 -2.81 24.46
CA PHE A 890 -0.10 -4.13 25.05
C PHE A 890 -0.71 -4.09 26.46
N ASN A 891 -0.22 -3.20 27.32
CA ASN A 891 -0.70 -3.07 28.69
C ASN A 891 -2.10 -2.45 28.75
N HIS A 892 -2.44 -1.56 27.82
CA HIS A 892 -3.81 -1.04 27.68
C HIS A 892 -4.79 -2.15 27.34
N LYS A 893 -4.42 -3.07 26.44
CA LYS A 893 -5.23 -4.26 26.14
C LYS A 893 -5.40 -5.18 27.36
N ALA A 894 -4.37 -5.28 28.20
CA ALA A 894 -4.39 -6.07 29.42
C ALA A 894 -5.08 -5.37 30.61
N GLY A 895 -5.31 -4.05 30.54
CA GLY A 895 -5.84 -3.27 31.65
C GLY A 895 -4.86 -3.12 32.82
N THR A 896 -3.55 -3.14 32.54
CA THR A 896 -2.47 -3.21 33.55
C THR A 896 -1.65 -1.93 33.67
N VAL A 897 -2.09 -0.82 33.08
CA VAL A 897 -1.37 0.46 33.13
C VAL A 897 -1.53 1.08 34.53
N ALA A 898 -0.45 1.15 35.31
CA ALA A 898 -0.48 1.85 36.59
C ALA A 898 -0.20 3.35 36.40
N VAL A 899 -0.86 4.19 37.20
CA VAL A 899 -0.60 5.64 37.19
C VAL A 899 0.79 5.91 37.77
N VAL A 900 1.57 6.74 37.08
CA VAL A 900 2.86 7.23 37.60
C VAL A 900 2.59 8.35 38.61
N PRO A 901 3.06 8.24 39.86
CA PRO A 901 2.95 9.30 40.87
C PRO A 901 3.60 10.61 40.42
N PRO A 902 3.33 11.75 41.08
CA PRO A 902 3.90 13.04 40.70
C PRO A 902 5.42 12.98 40.55
N ALA A 903 5.87 13.27 39.33
CA ALA A 903 7.28 13.23 38.96
C ALA A 903 7.83 14.64 38.70
N ARG A 904 9.13 14.79 38.89
CA ARG A 904 9.95 15.92 38.44
C ARG A 904 10.79 15.46 37.27
N VAL A 905 10.68 16.16 36.15
CA VAL A 905 11.50 15.94 34.95
C VAL A 905 12.32 17.19 34.71
N THR A 906 13.64 17.05 34.65
CA THR A 906 14.54 18.21 34.52
C THR A 906 15.19 18.22 33.15
N LEU A 907 14.97 19.32 32.41
CA LEU A 907 15.58 19.56 31.11
C LEU A 907 16.85 20.39 31.26
N ASP A 908 17.93 19.98 30.62
CA ASP A 908 19.22 20.66 30.69
C ASP A 908 19.38 21.75 29.61
N GLY A 909 20.29 22.70 29.89
CA GLY A 909 20.75 23.70 28.94
C GLY A 909 19.81 24.88 28.72
N PHE A 910 18.80 25.08 29.57
CA PHE A 910 17.90 26.23 29.47
C PHE A 910 18.53 27.45 30.16
N GLU A 911 18.68 28.57 29.45
CA GLU A 911 19.27 29.79 30.01
C GLU A 911 18.50 30.34 31.21
N ALA A 912 19.19 31.08 32.08
CA ALA A 912 18.55 31.77 33.21
C ALA A 912 17.37 32.64 32.75
N GLY A 913 16.16 32.35 33.25
CA GLY A 913 14.96 33.12 32.92
C GLY A 913 13.66 32.48 33.37
N GLU A 914 12.56 33.13 33.01
CA GLU A 914 11.20 32.59 33.15
C GLU A 914 10.72 32.01 31.83
N TYR A 915 10.11 30.83 31.92
CA TYR A 915 9.57 30.09 30.78
C TYR A 915 8.08 29.84 31.01
N GLN A 916 7.31 29.99 29.95
CA GLN A 916 5.92 29.57 29.89
C GLN A 916 5.89 28.12 29.43
N VAL A 917 5.29 27.24 30.23
CA VAL A 917 5.08 25.82 29.91
C VAL A 917 3.59 25.64 29.67
N GLU A 918 3.21 25.41 28.41
CA GLU A 918 1.86 25.05 28.01
C GLU A 918 1.77 23.54 27.87
N TRP A 919 1.07 22.89 28.80
CA TRP A 919 0.83 21.44 28.80
C TRP A 919 -0.33 21.07 27.89
N TRP A 920 -0.24 19.91 27.25
CA TRP A 920 -1.18 19.42 26.26
C TRP A 920 -1.70 18.03 26.61
N ASP A 921 -2.99 17.85 26.32
CA ASP A 921 -3.67 16.56 26.23
C ASP A 921 -3.26 15.96 24.89
N THR A 922 -2.43 14.93 24.93
CA THR A 922 -1.85 14.34 23.73
C THR A 922 -2.89 13.53 22.95
N TRP A 923 -3.93 13.02 23.62
CA TRP A 923 -4.97 12.20 23.00
C TRP A 923 -5.97 13.05 22.22
N LEU A 924 -6.33 14.22 22.77
CA LEU A 924 -7.25 15.17 22.14
C LEU A 924 -6.54 16.27 21.33
N GLY A 925 -5.22 16.41 21.49
CA GLY A 925 -4.42 17.46 20.87
C GLY A 925 -4.94 18.86 21.22
N LYS A 926 -5.10 19.15 22.51
CA LYS A 926 -5.52 20.48 22.99
C LYS A 926 -4.73 20.93 24.22
N PRO A 927 -4.57 22.25 24.44
CA PRO A 927 -3.98 22.76 25.68
C PRO A 927 -4.78 22.31 26.92
N LEU A 928 -4.07 21.88 27.96
CA LEU A 928 -4.61 21.50 29.26
C LEU A 928 -4.49 22.64 30.27
N ARG A 929 -3.27 23.16 30.43
CA ARG A 929 -2.94 24.22 31.39
C ARG A 929 -1.64 24.90 31.00
N THR A 930 -1.45 26.11 31.49
CA THR A 930 -0.21 26.87 31.30
C THR A 930 0.33 27.31 32.64
N GLU A 931 1.64 27.22 32.83
CA GLU A 931 2.33 27.68 34.04
C GLU A 931 3.61 28.43 33.70
N THR A 932 4.12 29.19 34.67
CA THR A 932 5.44 29.85 34.56
C THR A 932 6.44 29.11 35.43
N VAL A 933 7.55 28.69 34.85
CA VAL A 933 8.64 27.98 35.52
C VAL A 933 9.91 28.81 35.37
N ARG A 934 10.68 28.95 36.45
CA ARG A 934 11.99 29.60 36.43
C ARG A 934 13.08 28.54 36.37
N THR A 935 14.10 28.79 35.57
CA THR A 935 15.29 27.92 35.50
C THR A 935 16.18 28.08 36.71
N GLU A 936 16.81 27.00 37.14
CA GLU A 936 17.82 26.99 38.19
C GLU A 936 19.07 26.27 37.69
N ALA A 937 20.25 26.88 37.82
CA ALA A 937 21.53 26.32 37.36
C ALA A 937 21.49 25.81 35.90
N ASN A 938 20.91 26.61 34.99
CA ASN A 938 20.68 26.29 33.58
C ASN A 938 19.82 25.04 33.31
N ARG A 939 18.94 24.69 34.25
CA ARG A 939 18.02 23.56 34.14
C ARG A 939 16.58 24.01 34.37
N LEU A 940 15.66 23.43 33.62
CA LEU A 940 14.22 23.70 33.73
C LEU A 940 13.53 22.47 34.34
N ALA A 941 13.00 22.60 35.56
CA ALA A 941 12.29 21.52 36.23
C ALA A 941 10.80 21.56 35.92
N LEU A 942 10.29 20.51 35.29
CA LEU A 942 8.90 20.34 34.92
C LEU A 942 8.18 19.44 35.93
N LEU A 943 6.92 19.79 36.23
CA LEU A 943 6.04 19.05 37.13
C LEU A 943 4.76 18.66 36.38
N PRO A 944 4.76 17.56 35.61
CA PRO A 944 3.57 17.11 34.88
C PRO A 944 2.39 16.74 35.79
N GLY A 945 2.65 16.38 37.04
CA GLY A 945 1.65 15.82 37.95
C GLY A 945 1.62 14.29 37.88
N GLU A 946 0.52 13.69 38.33
CA GLU A 946 0.27 12.26 38.11
C GLU A 946 0.04 11.98 36.63
N LEU A 947 0.58 10.86 36.14
CA LEU A 947 0.52 10.53 34.71
C LEU A 947 -0.03 9.12 34.50
N ALA A 948 -1.29 9.04 34.07
CA ALA A 948 -1.92 7.77 33.72
C ALA A 948 -1.42 7.24 32.36
N THR A 949 -1.30 8.13 31.36
CA THR A 949 -0.87 7.76 30.00
C THR A 949 0.36 8.55 29.57
N ASP A 950 0.19 9.79 29.17
CA ASP A 950 1.24 10.63 28.63
C ASP A 950 0.77 12.09 28.56
N THR A 951 1.73 13.01 28.42
CA THR A 951 1.49 14.44 28.23
C THR A 951 2.62 15.03 27.40
N ALA A 952 2.33 16.14 26.72
CA ALA A 952 3.35 16.94 26.06
C ALA A 952 3.30 18.39 26.54
N ALA A 953 4.38 19.13 26.30
CA ALA A 953 4.38 20.57 26.54
C ALA A 953 5.10 21.34 25.43
N LYS A 954 4.61 22.55 25.17
CA LYS A 954 5.35 23.61 24.47
C LYS A 954 5.93 24.55 25.51
N ILE A 955 7.21 24.85 25.38
CA ILE A 955 7.97 25.64 26.35
C ILE A 955 8.56 26.85 25.62
N THR A 956 8.16 28.05 26.00
CA THR A 956 8.65 29.31 25.40
C THR A 956 9.24 30.21 26.47
N ARG A 957 10.29 30.97 26.15
CA ARG A 957 10.86 31.93 27.10
C ARG A 957 9.95 33.16 27.20
N ARG A 958 9.64 33.61 28.41
CA ARG A 958 8.94 34.89 28.61
C ARG A 958 9.92 36.04 28.33
N LYS A 959 9.47 36.97 27.49
CA LYS A 959 10.20 38.22 27.19
C LYS A 959 10.10 39.21 28.33
#